data_AF-W4MFH0-F1
#
_entry.id   AF-W4MFH0-F1
#
_cell.length_a   1.000
_cell.length_b   1.000
_cell.length_c   1.000
_cell.angle_alpha   90.00
_cell.angle_beta   90.00
_cell.angle_gamma   90.00
#
_symmetry.space_group_name_H-M   'P 1'
#
loop_
_entity.id
_entity.type
_entity.pdbx_description
1 polymer ?
#
loop_
_entity_poly.entity_id
_entity_poly.type
_entity_poly.pdbx_seq_one_letter_code
_entity_poly.pdbx_strand_id
1 'polypeptide(L)'
;METRAVDARRPGLPESRGLQADVRTLPNGLCVVLLEDHHAPVVAMQTWVRFGSADEGPVVAGIAHVFEHMLFKGTERFPNGEIASLIEGAGGTVNAWTSYDETVYHVTLSSRFWETGFDVLSDAVLHSLFDADELAREKEVVLEELWRGKDNPDREISERLFQLTFTEHPYRRPVIGFEETVSKLSREDMLRVFKTWYVPNNMIFVAVGDFDTPSLMQAVEARFGALPAPELPTRPRSQEPPQAEPRISAFTFQAEMARIEFAFPGVASNDPKVPALDLLGDLMGNGYNSVLYTALKRKRDIAHDVFAYSYTPLDRGMFSMGASCLPEHAPEVIRALLQQARGMAAFAVSDAALSAAKTRIVSGFVHARETYQGIAEQLGRCTLTYNDPNYGERYVEAISAITLDDLRRIAAEFLDLQRANIAVLMPEGVPLPDRETVLAWMEKSPPIQAQPSYHYPITTDTAAQLSVIELSGNRKLIVQTDRKAPLVSVRAMLDGGQRVEPVDQAGLVRLLTTVWDRGTETRSASDIEHDIDRLGATFGALGDRDSLQMSARFLKETFVDGMELFFDVLTYPTFPEHEVLREQADQLRELDALKENRFAYAFQRFLAALYGQHPYSHLSLGRREDLETVSRDDLIAFHQSLLQAHQTVFSVVGDVTVDEVLPLFQHQAEAPQFGNGHTTPLSTPALSMPSEAVEQVLEMEGQQTHIVWGFPTVTLHDPNRYALRILDTILGGMGGRLFTELRDQKSLAYTVTTIDT
;
A
#
# COMPACT_ATOMS: atom_id res chain seq x y z
N MET A 1 42.41 28.91 41.42
CA MET A 1 41.26 28.02 41.69
C MET A 1 40.09 28.61 40.92
N GLU A 2 39.94 28.20 39.66
CA GLU A 2 39.03 28.85 38.70
C GLU A 2 38.49 27.80 37.73
N THR A 3 37.18 27.82 37.52
CA THR A 3 36.45 26.85 36.71
C THR A 3 36.31 27.36 35.28
N ARG A 4 36.76 26.57 34.29
CA ARG A 4 36.35 26.79 32.90
C ARG A 4 35.06 26.00 32.62
N ALA A 5 34.03 26.71 32.18
CA ALA A 5 32.82 26.09 31.65
C ALA A 5 33.12 25.39 30.31
N VAL A 6 32.40 24.31 30.03
CA VAL A 6 32.43 23.62 28.73
C VAL A 6 31.25 24.13 27.89
N ASP A 7 31.54 24.54 26.67
CA ASP A 7 30.56 25.08 25.71
C ASP A 7 29.70 23.94 25.14
N ALA A 8 28.48 23.79 25.67
CA ALA A 8 27.56 22.69 25.37
C ALA A 8 26.85 22.88 24.02
N ARG A 9 27.61 22.76 22.93
CA ARG A 9 27.04 22.75 21.57
C ARG A 9 26.29 21.46 21.33
N ARG A 10 25.01 21.58 20.94
CA ARG A 10 24.22 20.46 20.41
C ARG A 10 24.90 19.93 19.14
N PRO A 11 24.94 18.62 18.89
CA PRO A 11 25.25 18.11 17.56
C PRO A 11 24.21 18.65 16.57
N GLY A 12 24.64 18.94 15.34
CA GLY A 12 23.74 19.27 14.25
C GLY A 12 22.96 18.03 13.80
N LEU A 13 21.77 18.26 13.26
CA LEU A 13 21.08 17.24 12.45
C LEU A 13 21.92 16.94 11.20
N PRO A 14 21.87 15.72 10.64
CA PRO A 14 22.47 15.46 9.33
C PRO A 14 21.86 16.38 8.28
N GLU A 15 22.69 17.01 7.45
CA GLU A 15 22.23 17.83 6.32
C GLU A 15 21.56 16.92 5.28
N SER A 16 20.22 16.93 5.23
CA SER A 16 19.50 16.30 4.12
C SER A 16 19.85 17.05 2.83
N ARG A 17 20.74 16.48 2.01
CA ARG A 17 20.92 16.93 0.64
C ARG A 17 19.62 16.68 -0.11
N GLY A 18 18.88 17.76 -0.31
CA GLY A 18 17.54 17.71 -0.89
C GLY A 18 17.52 17.20 -2.32
N LEU A 19 16.33 16.83 -2.80
CA LEU A 19 16.13 16.56 -4.23
C LEU A 19 16.35 17.85 -5.03
N GLN A 20 17.50 17.97 -5.70
CA GLN A 20 17.85 19.15 -6.49
C GLN A 20 17.28 19.03 -7.92
N ALA A 21 15.95 18.97 -8.02
CA ALA A 21 15.27 19.01 -9.31
C ALA A 21 15.46 20.37 -10.01
N ASP A 22 15.67 20.35 -11.32
CA ASP A 22 15.60 21.53 -12.18
C ASP A 22 14.13 21.86 -12.43
N VAL A 23 13.71 23.05 -12.01
CA VAL A 23 12.31 23.51 -12.05
C VAL A 23 12.21 24.69 -12.99
N ARG A 24 11.45 24.52 -14.07
CA ARG A 24 11.26 25.55 -15.10
C ARG A 24 9.78 25.76 -15.37
N THR A 25 9.41 26.99 -15.70
CA THR A 25 8.06 27.32 -16.18
C THR A 25 8.18 27.89 -17.58
N LEU A 26 7.55 27.23 -18.55
CA LEU A 26 7.52 27.72 -19.93
C LEU A 26 6.72 29.04 -20.03
N PRO A 27 6.92 29.85 -21.10
CA PRO A 27 6.16 31.09 -21.31
C PRO A 27 4.63 30.92 -21.37
N ASN A 28 4.14 29.69 -21.60
CA ASN A 28 2.73 29.33 -21.59
C ASN A 28 2.27 28.66 -20.26
N GLY A 29 3.08 28.73 -19.20
CA GLY A 29 2.70 28.29 -17.86
C GLY A 29 2.86 26.80 -17.56
N LEU A 30 3.30 25.97 -18.51
CA LEU A 30 3.67 24.58 -18.19
C LEU A 30 4.82 24.58 -17.18
N CYS A 31 4.60 23.96 -16.03
CA CYS A 31 5.66 23.66 -15.07
C CYS A 31 6.36 22.36 -15.48
N VAL A 32 7.68 22.36 -15.43
CA VAL A 32 8.56 21.28 -15.85
C VAL A 32 9.53 21.00 -14.70
N VAL A 33 9.55 19.77 -14.20
CA VAL A 33 10.34 19.34 -13.03
C VAL A 33 11.19 18.13 -13.42
N LEU A 34 12.51 18.32 -13.49
CA LEU A 34 13.44 17.32 -14.01
C LEU A 34 14.46 16.93 -12.93
N LEU A 35 14.64 15.64 -12.66
CA LEU A 35 15.71 15.13 -11.80
C LEU A 35 16.52 14.04 -12.52
N GLU A 36 17.64 14.46 -13.09
CA GLU A 36 18.62 13.62 -13.77
C GLU A 36 19.41 12.76 -12.75
N ASP A 37 19.35 11.45 -12.91
CA ASP A 37 20.07 10.48 -12.07
C ASP A 37 20.45 9.23 -12.88
N HIS A 38 21.74 8.99 -13.09
CA HIS A 38 22.26 7.89 -13.90
C HIS A 38 22.55 6.59 -13.11
N HIS A 39 22.04 6.41 -11.88
CA HIS A 39 22.34 5.21 -11.09
C HIS A 39 21.68 3.92 -11.62
N ALA A 40 20.60 4.03 -12.41
CA ALA A 40 19.94 2.90 -13.07
C ALA A 40 19.43 3.29 -14.48
N PRO A 41 19.46 2.39 -15.48
CA PRO A 41 19.10 2.68 -16.88
C PRO A 41 17.58 2.70 -17.11
N VAL A 42 16.88 3.51 -16.32
CA VAL A 42 15.42 3.63 -16.21
C VAL A 42 15.07 5.11 -16.12
N VAL A 43 13.94 5.50 -16.72
CA VAL A 43 13.34 6.82 -16.56
C VAL A 43 11.86 6.67 -16.22
N ALA A 44 11.39 7.48 -15.28
CA ALA A 44 9.96 7.66 -14.99
C ALA A 44 9.53 9.06 -15.46
N MET A 45 8.41 9.13 -16.18
CA MET A 45 7.83 10.37 -16.70
C MET A 45 6.36 10.46 -16.33
N GLN A 46 5.89 11.65 -15.97
CA GLN A 46 4.54 11.90 -15.51
C GLN A 46 4.00 13.23 -16.04
N THR A 47 2.75 13.24 -16.48
CA THR A 47 1.99 14.47 -16.73
C THR A 47 0.87 14.56 -15.70
N TRP A 48 0.98 15.53 -14.81
CA TRP A 48 -0.03 15.84 -13.80
C TRP A 48 -0.95 16.91 -14.35
N VAL A 49 -2.24 16.61 -14.49
CA VAL A 49 -3.27 17.58 -14.88
C VAL A 49 -4.00 18.04 -13.61
N ARG A 50 -4.05 19.36 -13.40
CA ARG A 50 -4.75 19.98 -12.26
C ARG A 50 -6.27 19.99 -12.50
N PHE A 51 -6.86 18.81 -12.62
CA PHE A 51 -8.29 18.58 -12.80
C PHE A 51 -8.61 17.19 -12.26
N GLY A 52 -9.48 17.09 -11.26
CA GLY A 52 -9.97 15.83 -10.71
C GLY A 52 -11.48 15.84 -10.53
N SER A 53 -12.05 14.82 -9.88
CA SER A 53 -13.51 14.67 -9.77
C SER A 53 -14.21 15.84 -9.03
N ALA A 54 -13.49 16.61 -8.22
CA ALA A 54 -14.03 17.80 -7.56
C ALA A 54 -14.27 18.99 -8.50
N ASP A 55 -13.58 19.03 -9.64
CA ASP A 55 -13.72 20.09 -10.66
C ASP A 55 -14.84 19.82 -11.66
N GLU A 56 -15.54 18.69 -11.53
CA GLU A 56 -16.63 18.29 -12.41
C GLU A 56 -17.92 19.08 -12.10
N GLY A 57 -18.64 19.45 -13.17
CA GLY A 57 -20.05 19.84 -13.05
C GLY A 57 -20.92 18.61 -12.83
N PRO A 58 -22.04 18.71 -12.07
CA PRO A 58 -22.84 17.55 -11.66
C PRO A 58 -23.50 16.77 -12.81
N VAL A 59 -23.56 17.36 -14.02
CA VAL A 59 -24.07 16.70 -15.24
C VAL A 59 -23.05 15.72 -15.84
N VAL A 60 -21.76 15.90 -15.55
CA VAL A 60 -20.62 15.14 -16.10
C VAL A 60 -19.79 14.48 -15.00
N ALA A 61 -20.43 14.09 -13.88
CA ALA A 61 -19.72 13.45 -12.78
C ALA A 61 -19.12 12.10 -13.21
N GLY A 62 -17.84 11.85 -12.89
CA GLY A 62 -17.05 10.71 -13.34
C GLY A 62 -16.28 10.95 -14.66
N ILE A 63 -16.41 12.12 -15.30
CA ILE A 63 -15.67 12.41 -16.54
C ILE A 63 -14.14 12.43 -16.32
N ALA A 64 -13.65 12.80 -15.14
CA ALA A 64 -12.24 12.72 -14.79
C ALA A 64 -11.71 11.27 -14.88
N HIS A 65 -12.45 10.31 -14.31
CA HIS A 65 -12.13 8.89 -14.40
C HIS A 65 -12.29 8.32 -15.82
N VAL A 66 -13.26 8.83 -16.60
CA VAL A 66 -13.39 8.45 -18.01
C VAL A 66 -12.26 9.03 -18.87
N PHE A 67 -11.61 10.15 -18.48
CA PHE A 67 -10.37 10.58 -19.14
C PHE A 67 -9.22 9.60 -18.90
N GLU A 68 -9.07 9.07 -17.69
CA GLU A 68 -8.06 8.06 -17.34
C GLU A 68 -8.10 6.86 -18.30
N HIS A 69 -9.30 6.28 -18.46
CA HIS A 69 -9.56 5.19 -19.39
C HIS A 69 -9.33 5.58 -20.86
N MET A 70 -9.81 6.76 -21.28
CA MET A 70 -9.87 7.12 -22.69
C MET A 70 -8.59 7.73 -23.26
N LEU A 71 -7.70 8.31 -22.44
CA LEU A 71 -6.55 9.06 -22.96
C LEU A 71 -5.65 8.17 -23.84
N PHE A 72 -5.43 6.94 -23.39
CA PHE A 72 -4.59 5.95 -24.08
C PHE A 72 -5.34 5.13 -25.16
N LYS A 73 -6.63 5.41 -25.43
CA LYS A 73 -7.44 4.73 -26.48
C LYS A 73 -7.23 5.29 -27.89
N GLY A 74 -6.13 5.99 -28.11
CA GLY A 74 -5.61 6.37 -29.43
C GLY A 74 -5.52 7.88 -29.70
N THR A 75 -4.48 8.25 -30.43
CA THR A 75 -4.25 9.59 -31.02
C THR A 75 -4.20 9.49 -32.56
N GLU A 76 -4.04 10.61 -33.27
CA GLU A 76 -3.77 10.58 -34.72
C GLU A 76 -2.43 9.90 -35.07
N ARG A 77 -1.51 9.78 -34.11
CA ARG A 77 -0.16 9.22 -34.28
C ARG A 77 -0.04 7.78 -33.79
N PHE A 78 -0.72 7.45 -32.69
CA PHE A 78 -0.68 6.15 -32.04
C PHE A 78 -2.11 5.58 -31.96
N PRO A 79 -2.53 4.69 -32.87
CA PRO A 79 -3.83 4.04 -32.84
C PRO A 79 -4.14 3.29 -31.53
N ASN A 80 -5.42 2.96 -31.33
CA ASN A 80 -5.85 2.18 -30.15
C ASN A 80 -5.10 0.84 -30.06
N GLY A 81 -4.72 0.44 -28.85
CA GLY A 81 -3.87 -0.73 -28.56
C GLY A 81 -2.36 -0.52 -28.80
N GLU A 82 -1.95 0.36 -29.71
CA GLU A 82 -0.51 0.57 -30.00
C GLU A 82 0.22 1.29 -28.86
N ILE A 83 -0.46 2.18 -28.11
CA ILE A 83 0.12 2.94 -27.00
C ILE A 83 0.71 2.04 -25.91
N ALA A 84 -0.06 1.07 -25.41
CA ALA A 84 0.42 0.15 -24.37
C ALA A 84 1.50 -0.79 -24.93
N SER A 85 1.25 -1.39 -26.10
CA SER A 85 2.17 -2.33 -26.74
C SER A 85 3.55 -1.72 -27.06
N LEU A 86 3.60 -0.43 -27.44
CA LEU A 86 4.84 0.30 -27.70
C LEU A 86 5.68 0.53 -26.43
N ILE A 87 5.04 0.79 -25.30
CA ILE A 87 5.70 0.97 -24.00
C ILE A 87 6.13 -0.37 -23.39
N GLU A 88 5.26 -1.39 -23.43
CA GLU A 88 5.58 -2.75 -23.00
C GLU A 88 6.74 -3.33 -23.85
N GLY A 89 6.72 -3.09 -25.17
CA GLY A 89 7.82 -3.44 -26.09
C GLY A 89 9.13 -2.66 -25.86
N ALA A 90 9.06 -1.47 -25.24
CA ALA A 90 10.23 -0.74 -24.75
C ALA A 90 10.76 -1.30 -23.41
N GLY A 91 10.11 -2.30 -22.82
CA GLY A 91 10.43 -2.85 -21.50
C GLY A 91 10.03 -1.90 -20.37
N GLY A 92 8.90 -1.22 -20.53
CA GLY A 92 8.32 -0.33 -19.51
C GLY A 92 6.84 -0.61 -19.25
N THR A 93 6.26 0.22 -18.39
CA THR A 93 4.83 0.26 -18.09
C THR A 93 4.27 1.65 -18.35
N VAL A 94 3.00 1.71 -18.77
CA VAL A 94 2.19 2.94 -18.86
C VAL A 94 0.93 2.71 -18.05
N ASN A 95 0.53 3.71 -17.26
CA ASN A 95 -0.75 3.70 -16.54
C ASN A 95 -1.17 5.14 -16.18
N ALA A 96 -2.31 5.28 -15.52
CA ALA A 96 -2.80 6.55 -15.00
C ALA A 96 -3.51 6.35 -13.64
N TRP A 97 -3.89 7.45 -13.00
CA TRP A 97 -4.86 7.46 -11.89
C TRP A 97 -5.61 8.79 -11.80
N THR A 98 -6.85 8.73 -11.31
CA THR A 98 -7.71 9.89 -11.02
C THR A 98 -7.90 10.04 -9.52
N SER A 99 -7.86 11.29 -9.07
CA SER A 99 -8.12 11.73 -7.71
C SER A 99 -9.22 12.79 -7.72
N TYR A 100 -9.56 13.32 -6.55
CA TYR A 100 -10.48 14.43 -6.44
C TYR A 100 -9.91 15.74 -7.00
N ASP A 101 -8.58 15.93 -6.96
CA ASP A 101 -7.93 17.20 -7.34
C ASP A 101 -7.07 17.12 -8.62
N GLU A 102 -6.64 15.91 -9.00
CA GLU A 102 -5.75 15.66 -10.12
C GLU A 102 -6.14 14.43 -10.95
N THR A 103 -5.70 14.41 -12.22
CA THR A 103 -5.57 13.20 -13.03
C THR A 103 -4.12 13.13 -13.49
N VAL A 104 -3.47 11.97 -13.32
CA VAL A 104 -2.04 11.81 -13.60
C VAL A 104 -1.84 10.66 -14.57
N TYR A 105 -1.03 10.90 -15.59
CA TYR A 105 -0.65 9.92 -16.61
C TYR A 105 0.85 9.67 -16.51
N HIS A 106 1.28 8.41 -16.47
CA HIS A 106 2.69 8.09 -16.23
C HIS A 106 3.22 6.93 -17.08
N VAL A 107 4.53 6.97 -17.32
CA VAL A 107 5.29 5.94 -18.03
C VAL A 107 6.60 5.71 -17.28
N THR A 108 6.94 4.45 -17.00
CA THR A 108 8.24 4.06 -16.44
C THR A 108 8.89 3.03 -17.37
N LEU A 109 10.03 3.36 -17.97
CA LEU A 109 10.66 2.53 -19.02
C LEU A 109 12.19 2.60 -19.01
N SER A 110 12.86 1.75 -19.80
CA SER A 110 14.33 1.81 -19.93
C SER A 110 14.78 3.12 -20.59
N SER A 111 15.78 3.78 -20.00
CA SER A 111 16.26 5.12 -20.39
C SER A 111 16.63 5.26 -21.86
N ARG A 112 17.17 4.20 -22.48
CA ARG A 112 17.50 4.16 -23.92
C ARG A 112 16.30 4.41 -24.86
N PHE A 113 15.08 4.38 -24.33
CA PHE A 113 13.82 4.64 -25.05
C PHE A 113 13.06 5.85 -24.48
N TRP A 114 13.71 6.74 -23.72
CA TRP A 114 13.06 7.90 -23.09
C TRP A 114 12.24 8.74 -24.09
N GLU A 115 12.74 8.90 -25.32
CA GLU A 115 12.04 9.60 -26.41
C GLU A 115 10.68 8.98 -26.71
N THR A 116 10.58 7.64 -26.72
CA THR A 116 9.33 6.91 -26.94
C THR A 116 8.34 7.10 -25.79
N GLY A 117 8.82 7.06 -24.55
CA GLY A 117 7.98 7.33 -23.37
C GLY A 117 7.44 8.77 -23.35
N PHE A 118 8.32 9.74 -23.63
CA PHE A 118 7.96 11.14 -23.77
C PHE A 118 6.96 11.38 -24.92
N ASP A 119 7.21 10.78 -26.09
CA ASP A 119 6.34 10.92 -27.24
C ASP A 119 4.95 10.32 -26.99
N VAL A 120 4.84 9.10 -26.46
CA VAL A 120 3.55 8.48 -26.15
C VAL A 120 2.78 9.32 -25.12
N LEU A 121 3.43 9.70 -24.02
CA LEU A 121 2.79 10.44 -22.94
C LEU A 121 2.35 11.85 -23.38
N SER A 122 3.20 12.56 -24.13
CA SER A 122 2.90 13.93 -24.59
C SER A 122 1.90 13.98 -25.74
N ASP A 123 1.89 12.98 -26.63
CA ASP A 123 0.89 12.89 -27.70
C ASP A 123 -0.49 12.53 -27.13
N ALA A 124 -0.56 11.61 -26.16
CA ALA A 124 -1.83 11.26 -25.50
C ALA A 124 -2.48 12.48 -24.79
N VAL A 125 -1.74 13.21 -23.96
CA VAL A 125 -2.29 14.36 -23.18
C VAL A 125 -2.62 15.59 -24.04
N LEU A 126 -2.26 15.60 -25.33
CA LEU A 126 -2.53 16.72 -26.25
C LEU A 126 -3.46 16.36 -27.42
N HIS A 127 -3.46 15.09 -27.85
CA HIS A 127 -4.00 14.66 -29.14
C HIS A 127 -4.85 13.37 -29.07
N SER A 128 -5.24 12.92 -27.87
CA SER A 128 -6.22 11.83 -27.73
C SER A 128 -7.51 12.14 -28.50
N LEU A 129 -7.96 11.17 -29.30
CA LEU A 129 -9.08 11.34 -30.23
C LEU A 129 -10.45 11.30 -29.54
N PHE A 130 -10.53 10.69 -28.35
CA PHE A 130 -11.78 10.36 -27.66
C PHE A 130 -12.80 9.75 -28.63
N ASP A 131 -12.44 8.67 -29.33
CA ASP A 131 -13.31 8.09 -30.35
C ASP A 131 -14.68 7.70 -29.78
N ALA A 132 -15.75 7.86 -30.58
CA ALA A 132 -17.12 7.68 -30.12
C ALA A 132 -17.49 6.21 -29.87
N ASP A 133 -16.94 5.29 -30.65
CA ASP A 133 -17.21 3.86 -30.51
C ASP A 133 -16.33 3.26 -29.39
N GLU A 134 -15.09 3.74 -29.22
CA GLU A 134 -14.26 3.42 -28.04
C GLU A 134 -14.89 3.97 -26.74
N LEU A 135 -15.41 5.21 -26.75
CA LEU A 135 -16.11 5.80 -25.60
C LEU A 135 -17.41 5.05 -25.26
N ALA A 136 -18.07 4.43 -26.24
CA ALA A 136 -19.20 3.55 -25.97
C ALA A 136 -18.76 2.31 -25.17
N ARG A 137 -17.67 1.66 -25.61
CA ARG A 137 -17.10 0.47 -24.95
C ARG A 137 -16.54 0.77 -23.55
N GLU A 138 -15.70 1.79 -23.40
CA GLU A 138 -15.11 2.11 -22.10
C GLU A 138 -16.13 2.63 -21.08
N LYS A 139 -17.27 3.16 -21.50
CA LYS A 139 -18.38 3.43 -20.57
C LYS A 139 -18.97 2.15 -19.98
N GLU A 140 -19.12 1.09 -20.75
CA GLU A 140 -19.58 -0.21 -20.22
C GLU A 140 -18.55 -0.78 -19.23
N VAL A 141 -17.26 -0.64 -19.54
CA VAL A 141 -16.14 -0.98 -18.64
C VAL A 141 -16.20 -0.17 -17.33
N VAL A 142 -16.38 1.16 -17.36
CA VAL A 142 -16.49 1.98 -16.14
C VAL A 142 -17.78 1.70 -15.34
N LEU A 143 -18.88 1.30 -16.00
CA LEU A 143 -20.11 0.89 -15.32
C LEU A 143 -19.95 -0.46 -14.60
N GLU A 144 -19.27 -1.43 -15.20
CA GLU A 144 -18.92 -2.70 -14.54
C GLU A 144 -18.05 -2.49 -13.29
N GLU A 145 -17.12 -1.52 -13.32
CA GLU A 145 -16.37 -1.16 -12.12
C GLU A 145 -17.23 -0.48 -11.05
N LEU A 146 -18.16 0.39 -11.46
CA LEU A 146 -19.11 1.03 -10.55
C LEU A 146 -20.01 -0.02 -9.88
N TRP A 147 -20.43 -1.06 -10.59
CA TRP A 147 -21.19 -2.18 -10.03
C TRP A 147 -20.34 -3.09 -9.14
N ARG A 148 -19.10 -3.41 -9.52
CA ARG A 148 -18.11 -4.07 -8.65
C ARG A 148 -17.87 -3.28 -7.36
N GLY A 149 -17.91 -1.95 -7.43
CA GLY A 149 -17.79 -1.06 -6.28
C GLY A 149 -18.98 -1.20 -5.31
N LYS A 150 -20.20 -1.33 -5.81
CA LYS A 150 -21.42 -1.58 -5.03
C LYS A 150 -21.48 -2.98 -4.40
N ASP A 151 -20.65 -3.92 -4.86
CA ASP A 151 -20.46 -5.24 -4.23
C ASP A 151 -19.39 -5.21 -3.11
N ASN A 152 -18.68 -4.09 -2.90
CA ASN A 152 -17.60 -3.98 -1.92
C ASN A 152 -18.03 -3.20 -0.66
N PRO A 153 -18.11 -3.85 0.52
CA PRO A 153 -18.59 -3.20 1.76
C PRO A 153 -17.67 -2.10 2.29
N ASP A 154 -16.34 -2.24 2.15
CA ASP A 154 -15.36 -1.24 2.59
C ASP A 154 -15.44 0.04 1.72
N ARG A 155 -15.73 -0.13 0.42
CA ARG A 155 -16.01 0.99 -0.47
C ARG A 155 -17.34 1.68 -0.14
N GLU A 156 -18.42 0.91 0.06
CA GLU A 156 -19.74 1.47 0.38
C GLU A 156 -19.74 2.26 1.70
N ILE A 157 -19.05 1.79 2.75
CA ILE A 157 -18.95 2.58 4.00
C ILE A 157 -18.10 3.84 3.81
N SER A 158 -17.00 3.78 3.06
CA SER A 158 -16.17 4.96 2.80
C SER A 158 -16.90 6.01 1.94
N GLU A 159 -17.58 5.59 0.87
CA GLU A 159 -18.44 6.49 0.08
C GLU A 159 -19.57 7.08 0.93
N ARG A 160 -20.15 6.30 1.86
CA ARG A 160 -21.14 6.81 2.82
C ARG A 160 -20.54 7.85 3.78
N LEU A 161 -19.32 7.64 4.27
CA LEU A 161 -18.63 8.56 5.17
C LEU A 161 -18.30 9.90 4.48
N PHE A 162 -17.86 9.86 3.22
CA PHE A 162 -17.66 11.06 2.41
C PHE A 162 -18.97 11.81 2.15
N GLN A 163 -20.06 11.10 1.78
CA GLN A 163 -21.39 11.70 1.60
C GLN A 163 -21.99 12.28 2.90
N LEU A 164 -21.64 11.71 4.06
CA LEU A 164 -22.07 12.16 5.38
C LEU A 164 -21.27 13.39 5.85
N THR A 165 -19.98 13.44 5.55
CA THR A 165 -19.06 14.53 5.91
C THR A 165 -19.26 15.75 5.01
N PHE A 166 -19.40 15.55 3.70
CA PHE A 166 -19.56 16.61 2.71
C PHE A 166 -21.01 16.74 2.22
N THR A 167 -21.67 17.82 2.62
CA THR A 167 -23.06 18.13 2.25
C THR A 167 -23.16 19.01 1.01
N GLU A 168 -22.22 19.92 0.79
CA GLU A 168 -22.18 20.82 -0.38
C GLU A 168 -20.89 20.70 -1.20
N HIS A 169 -19.77 20.28 -0.60
CA HIS A 169 -18.48 20.20 -1.31
C HIS A 169 -18.44 19.05 -2.33
N PRO A 170 -17.85 19.24 -3.53
CA PRO A 170 -17.74 18.21 -4.57
C PRO A 170 -17.15 16.86 -4.14
N TYR A 171 -16.28 16.84 -3.11
CA TYR A 171 -15.73 15.61 -2.51
C TYR A 171 -16.80 14.61 -2.03
N ARG A 172 -18.08 15.00 -1.92
CA ARG A 172 -19.20 14.10 -1.65
C ARG A 172 -19.57 13.14 -2.79
N ARG A 173 -19.02 13.32 -3.99
CA ARG A 173 -19.25 12.48 -5.17
C ARG A 173 -18.09 11.50 -5.32
N PRO A 174 -18.31 10.19 -5.55
CA PRO A 174 -17.21 9.28 -5.78
C PRO A 174 -16.49 9.61 -7.08
N VAL A 175 -15.18 9.32 -7.15
CA VAL A 175 -14.31 9.66 -8.29
C VAL A 175 -14.80 9.03 -9.61
N ILE A 176 -15.41 7.85 -9.54
CA ILE A 176 -16.00 7.14 -10.69
C ILE A 176 -17.29 7.79 -11.23
N GLY A 177 -17.86 8.76 -10.51
CA GLY A 177 -19.15 9.38 -10.86
C GLY A 177 -20.35 8.49 -10.54
N PHE A 178 -21.43 8.68 -11.31
CA PHE A 178 -22.69 7.95 -11.13
C PHE A 178 -23.11 7.26 -12.43
N GLU A 179 -23.80 6.13 -12.29
CA GLU A 179 -24.36 5.35 -13.40
C GLU A 179 -25.17 6.20 -14.41
N GLU A 180 -25.96 7.16 -13.91
CA GLU A 180 -26.72 8.09 -14.76
C GLU A 180 -25.82 9.09 -15.51
N THR A 181 -24.75 9.59 -14.91
CA THR A 181 -23.87 10.58 -15.56
C THR A 181 -22.90 9.91 -16.51
N VAL A 182 -22.22 8.84 -16.07
CA VAL A 182 -21.26 8.06 -16.86
C VAL A 182 -21.90 7.56 -18.15
N SER A 183 -23.03 6.85 -18.08
CA SER A 183 -23.72 6.31 -19.27
C SER A 183 -24.06 7.39 -20.31
N LYS A 184 -24.42 8.60 -19.85
CA LYS A 184 -24.81 9.74 -20.69
C LYS A 184 -23.66 10.57 -21.24
N LEU A 185 -22.41 10.38 -20.78
CA LEU A 185 -21.25 11.14 -21.30
C LEU A 185 -21.12 10.98 -22.82
N SER A 186 -20.97 12.12 -23.51
CA SER A 186 -20.76 12.18 -24.95
C SER A 186 -19.31 12.54 -25.31
N ARG A 187 -18.93 12.27 -26.56
CA ARG A 187 -17.63 12.69 -27.10
C ARG A 187 -17.47 14.21 -27.07
N GLU A 188 -18.56 14.94 -27.26
CA GLU A 188 -18.65 16.39 -27.17
C GLU A 188 -18.40 16.91 -25.73
N ASP A 189 -18.75 16.12 -24.70
CA ASP A 189 -18.39 16.42 -23.31
C ASP A 189 -16.90 16.21 -23.06
N MET A 190 -16.36 15.06 -23.49
CA MET A 190 -14.92 14.75 -23.40
C MET A 190 -14.10 15.85 -24.08
N LEU A 191 -14.35 16.14 -25.35
CA LEU A 191 -13.61 17.16 -26.11
C LEU A 191 -13.77 18.58 -25.55
N ARG A 192 -14.90 18.90 -24.92
CA ARG A 192 -15.13 20.21 -24.28
C ARG A 192 -14.31 20.36 -23.00
N VAL A 193 -14.33 19.36 -22.13
CA VAL A 193 -13.63 19.38 -20.85
C VAL A 193 -12.11 19.23 -21.07
N PHE A 194 -11.68 18.40 -22.01
CA PHE A 194 -10.29 18.28 -22.46
C PHE A 194 -9.72 19.64 -22.89
N LYS A 195 -10.35 20.31 -23.88
CA LYS A 195 -9.92 21.64 -24.38
C LYS A 195 -9.98 22.76 -23.34
N THR A 196 -10.61 22.53 -22.18
CA THR A 196 -10.71 23.50 -21.09
C THR A 196 -9.59 23.32 -20.06
N TRP A 197 -9.24 22.08 -19.72
CA TRP A 197 -8.34 21.77 -18.58
C TRP A 197 -7.04 21.06 -18.97
N TYR A 198 -6.96 20.42 -20.13
CA TYR A 198 -5.75 19.78 -20.64
C TYR A 198 -4.96 20.81 -21.46
N VAL A 199 -4.41 21.80 -20.74
CA VAL A 199 -3.72 22.96 -21.29
C VAL A 199 -2.42 23.24 -20.50
N PRO A 200 -1.38 23.81 -21.12
CA PRO A 200 -0.05 23.98 -20.52
C PRO A 200 -0.08 24.60 -19.11
N ASN A 201 -0.78 25.70 -18.91
CA ASN A 201 -0.91 26.41 -17.63
C ASN A 201 -1.78 25.71 -16.58
N ASN A 202 -2.29 24.50 -16.86
CA ASN A 202 -2.98 23.63 -15.92
C ASN A 202 -2.27 22.26 -15.75
N MET A 203 -1.07 22.11 -16.32
CA MET A 203 -0.26 20.89 -16.32
C MET A 203 1.07 21.05 -15.56
N ILE A 204 1.62 19.93 -15.11
CA ILE A 204 3.02 19.79 -14.70
C ILE A 204 3.58 18.56 -15.43
N PHE A 205 4.72 18.71 -16.11
CA PHE A 205 5.50 17.57 -16.58
C PHE A 205 6.63 17.28 -15.59
N VAL A 206 6.77 16.02 -15.19
CA VAL A 206 7.80 15.55 -14.26
C VAL A 206 8.58 14.42 -14.92
N ALA A 207 9.91 14.43 -14.83
CA ALA A 207 10.73 13.30 -15.24
C ALA A 207 11.90 13.06 -14.27
N VAL A 208 12.16 11.78 -13.96
CA VAL A 208 13.19 11.35 -13.00
C VAL A 208 13.94 10.12 -13.53
N GLY A 209 15.26 10.12 -13.41
CA GLY A 209 16.14 8.99 -13.77
C GLY A 209 17.15 9.33 -14.86
N ASP A 210 17.51 8.31 -15.65
CA ASP A 210 18.63 8.39 -16.60
C ASP A 210 18.19 9.03 -17.93
N PHE A 211 18.51 10.32 -18.10
CA PHE A 211 18.33 11.11 -19.32
C PHE A 211 19.32 12.29 -19.36
N ASP A 212 19.35 13.07 -20.44
CA ASP A 212 20.09 14.34 -20.53
C ASP A 212 19.09 15.51 -20.42
N THR A 213 19.20 16.32 -19.36
CA THR A 213 18.27 17.42 -19.05
C THR A 213 18.14 18.43 -20.20
N PRO A 214 19.23 18.91 -20.84
CA PRO A 214 19.12 19.76 -22.04
C PRO A 214 18.28 19.13 -23.17
N SER A 215 18.49 17.85 -23.49
CA SER A 215 17.82 17.14 -24.58
C SER A 215 16.33 16.91 -24.29
N LEU A 216 15.99 16.47 -23.07
CA LEU A 216 14.59 16.31 -22.65
C LEU A 216 13.88 17.67 -22.57
N MET A 217 14.55 18.71 -22.07
CA MET A 217 13.98 20.07 -22.07
C MET A 217 13.74 20.58 -23.50
N GLN A 218 14.65 20.32 -24.44
CA GLN A 218 14.44 20.68 -25.85
C GLN A 218 13.23 19.96 -26.46
N ALA A 219 13.00 18.69 -26.11
CA ALA A 219 11.81 17.94 -26.52
C ALA A 219 10.52 18.52 -25.91
N VAL A 220 10.54 18.90 -24.62
CA VAL A 220 9.43 19.58 -23.93
C VAL A 220 9.13 20.95 -24.56
N GLU A 221 10.15 21.77 -24.85
CA GLU A 221 9.98 23.06 -25.51
C GLU A 221 9.42 22.91 -26.93
N ALA A 222 9.90 21.93 -27.71
CA ALA A 222 9.42 21.67 -29.06
C ALA A 222 7.96 21.15 -29.10
N ARG A 223 7.57 20.31 -28.14
CA ARG A 223 6.24 19.71 -28.04
C ARG A 223 5.19 20.64 -27.44
N PHE A 224 5.53 21.33 -26.35
CA PHE A 224 4.57 22.13 -25.56
C PHE A 224 4.75 23.65 -25.74
N GLY A 225 5.93 24.16 -26.07
CA GLY A 225 6.25 25.59 -25.98
C GLY A 225 5.46 26.51 -26.93
N ALA A 226 4.90 25.96 -28.02
CA ALA A 226 4.06 26.69 -28.97
C ALA A 226 2.56 26.68 -28.62
N LEU A 227 2.14 25.91 -27.60
CA LEU A 227 0.74 25.77 -27.22
C LEU A 227 0.23 27.03 -26.48
N PRO A 228 -1.04 27.42 -26.65
CA PRO A 228 -1.61 28.58 -25.98
C PRO A 228 -1.79 28.35 -24.47
N ALA A 229 -1.75 29.44 -23.70
CA ALA A 229 -2.13 29.49 -22.28
C ALA A 229 -3.49 30.21 -22.14
N PRO A 230 -4.64 29.52 -22.24
CA PRO A 230 -5.94 30.14 -22.07
C PRO A 230 -6.20 30.51 -20.60
N GLU A 231 -7.06 31.50 -20.38
CA GLU A 231 -7.62 31.79 -19.07
C GLU A 231 -8.50 30.61 -18.63
N LEU A 232 -8.19 30.02 -17.47
CA LEU A 232 -8.94 28.89 -16.92
C LEU A 232 -10.27 29.37 -16.30
N PRO A 233 -11.39 28.66 -16.51
CA PRO A 233 -12.65 29.03 -15.87
C PRO A 233 -12.61 28.79 -14.36
N THR A 234 -13.51 29.46 -13.63
CA THR A 234 -13.69 29.23 -12.20
C THR A 234 -14.10 27.78 -11.94
N ARG A 235 -13.34 27.08 -11.09
CA ARG A 235 -13.62 25.70 -10.68
C ARG A 235 -14.97 25.62 -9.93
N PRO A 236 -15.84 24.63 -10.19
CA PRO A 236 -17.19 24.56 -9.62
C PRO A 236 -17.22 24.02 -8.17
N ARG A 237 -16.30 24.50 -7.32
CA ARG A 237 -16.08 24.02 -5.96
C ARG A 237 -16.83 24.88 -4.93
N SER A 238 -18.02 24.42 -4.55
CA SER A 238 -18.79 24.93 -3.41
C SER A 238 -18.06 24.63 -2.09
N GLN A 239 -17.86 25.63 -1.24
CA GLN A 239 -17.22 25.46 0.07
C GLN A 239 -18.14 24.71 1.05
N GLU A 240 -17.60 23.76 1.83
CA GLU A 240 -18.41 23.00 2.80
C GLU A 240 -18.87 23.88 3.98
N PRO A 241 -20.18 23.95 4.28
CA PRO A 241 -20.68 24.71 5.42
C PRO A 241 -20.15 24.15 6.77
N PRO A 242 -19.96 25.01 7.80
CA PRO A 242 -19.54 24.55 9.12
C PRO A 242 -20.56 23.59 9.75
N GLN A 243 -20.14 22.35 9.99
CA GLN A 243 -20.90 21.37 10.75
C GLN A 243 -21.04 21.80 12.23
N ALA A 244 -22.26 21.71 12.75
CA ALA A 244 -22.62 22.12 14.12
C ALA A 244 -23.30 21.02 14.96
N GLU A 245 -23.61 19.86 14.37
CA GLU A 245 -24.16 18.69 15.06
C GLU A 245 -23.55 17.39 14.53
N PRO A 246 -23.56 16.30 15.31
CA PRO A 246 -23.09 15.00 14.85
C PRO A 246 -24.07 14.34 13.86
N ARG A 247 -23.53 13.84 12.75
CA ARG A 247 -24.28 13.13 11.70
C ARG A 247 -23.99 11.64 11.81
N ILE A 248 -25.00 10.78 11.69
CA ILE A 248 -24.89 9.33 11.87
C ILE A 248 -25.66 8.63 10.74
N SER A 249 -25.05 7.63 10.10
CA SER A 249 -25.64 6.80 9.05
C SER A 249 -25.37 5.32 9.34
N ALA A 250 -26.36 4.62 9.90
CA ALA A 250 -26.34 3.16 10.04
C ALA A 250 -27.09 2.49 8.88
N PHE A 251 -26.52 1.45 8.28
CA PHE A 251 -27.13 0.71 7.16
C PHE A 251 -26.69 -0.76 7.13
N THR A 252 -27.47 -1.62 6.47
CA THR A 252 -27.13 -3.04 6.25
C THR A 252 -26.46 -3.25 4.90
N PHE A 253 -25.63 -4.28 4.80
CA PHE A 253 -24.99 -4.72 3.55
C PHE A 253 -24.71 -6.23 3.57
N GLN A 254 -24.53 -6.85 2.40
CA GLN A 254 -24.13 -8.26 2.26
C GLN A 254 -22.64 -8.44 2.62
N ALA A 255 -22.35 -8.59 3.91
CA ALA A 255 -21.02 -8.84 4.47
C ALA A 255 -21.12 -9.72 5.71
N GLU A 256 -20.00 -10.31 6.15
CA GLU A 256 -19.89 -11.09 7.39
C GLU A 256 -19.48 -10.22 8.58
N MET A 257 -18.63 -9.21 8.34
CA MET A 257 -18.13 -8.29 9.36
C MET A 257 -18.81 -6.93 9.32
N ALA A 258 -19.11 -6.40 10.51
CA ALA A 258 -19.52 -5.02 10.69
C ALA A 258 -18.32 -4.08 10.54
N ARG A 259 -18.56 -2.90 9.96
CA ARG A 259 -17.55 -1.87 9.69
C ARG A 259 -18.02 -0.55 10.29
N ILE A 260 -17.14 0.15 10.99
CA ILE A 260 -17.45 1.36 11.76
C ILE A 260 -16.41 2.43 11.46
N GLU A 261 -16.84 3.56 10.90
CA GLU A 261 -15.95 4.66 10.53
C GLU A 261 -16.45 6.00 11.08
N PHE A 262 -15.54 6.78 11.68
CA PHE A 262 -15.79 8.14 12.15
C PHE A 262 -14.92 9.12 11.37
N ALA A 263 -15.51 10.19 10.85
CA ALA A 263 -14.82 11.31 10.22
C ALA A 263 -15.09 12.63 10.95
N PHE A 264 -14.04 13.43 11.12
CA PHE A 264 -14.06 14.75 11.72
C PHE A 264 -13.63 15.81 10.68
N PRO A 265 -14.34 16.97 10.57
CA PRO A 265 -14.03 18.00 9.58
C PRO A 265 -12.60 18.59 9.72
N GLY A 266 -11.73 18.25 8.77
CA GLY A 266 -10.30 18.54 8.77
C GLY A 266 -9.95 19.91 8.18
N VAL A 267 -8.78 19.96 7.53
CA VAL A 267 -8.16 21.15 6.91
C VAL A 267 -7.83 20.91 5.43
N ALA A 268 -7.44 21.96 4.72
CA ALA A 268 -6.81 21.85 3.41
C ALA A 268 -5.31 21.51 3.53
N SER A 269 -4.75 20.91 2.48
CA SER A 269 -3.35 20.48 2.36
C SER A 269 -2.30 21.54 2.72
N ASN A 270 -2.62 22.81 2.48
CA ASN A 270 -1.73 23.95 2.73
C ASN A 270 -1.85 24.57 4.14
N ASP A 271 -2.73 24.05 5.01
CA ASP A 271 -2.81 24.47 6.41
C ASP A 271 -1.58 23.96 7.18
N PRO A 272 -0.86 24.80 7.94
CA PRO A 272 0.32 24.38 8.72
C PRO A 272 0.06 23.31 9.79
N LYS A 273 -1.20 22.94 10.05
CA LYS A 273 -1.59 21.85 10.94
C LYS A 273 -1.51 20.46 10.29
N VAL A 274 -1.42 20.35 8.96
CA VAL A 274 -1.43 19.06 8.24
C VAL A 274 -0.44 18.05 8.84
N PRO A 275 0.87 18.35 9.01
CA PRO A 275 1.82 17.41 9.60
C PRO A 275 1.44 16.94 11.02
N ALA A 276 0.71 17.75 11.79
CA ALA A 276 0.25 17.39 13.13
C ALA A 276 -1.04 16.55 13.13
N LEU A 277 -1.85 16.63 12.07
CA LEU A 277 -2.98 15.73 11.84
C LEU A 277 -2.50 14.38 11.30
N ASP A 278 -1.52 14.37 10.40
CA ASP A 278 -0.93 13.13 9.86
C ASP A 278 -0.24 12.33 10.98
N LEU A 279 0.54 13.01 11.82
CA LEU A 279 1.20 12.43 13.01
C LEU A 279 0.20 12.00 14.12
N LEU A 280 -0.94 12.69 14.23
CA LEU A 280 -2.04 12.25 15.11
C LEU A 280 -2.70 10.96 14.58
N GLY A 281 -2.87 10.85 13.26
CA GLY A 281 -3.41 9.66 12.59
C GLY A 281 -2.54 8.44 12.85
N ASP A 282 -1.24 8.55 12.59
CA ASP A 282 -0.28 7.46 12.82
C ASP A 282 -0.26 6.99 14.29
N LEU A 283 -0.27 7.91 15.24
CA LEU A 283 -0.35 7.57 16.68
C LEU A 283 -1.66 6.88 17.07
N MET A 284 -2.78 7.23 16.43
CA MET A 284 -4.08 6.62 16.73
C MET A 284 -4.23 5.24 16.07
N GLY A 285 -3.84 5.09 14.80
CA GLY A 285 -4.11 3.89 13.99
C GLY A 285 -2.94 2.93 13.85
N ASN A 286 -1.73 3.42 13.57
CA ASN A 286 -0.70 2.63 12.89
C ASN A 286 0.24 1.86 13.83
N GLY A 287 0.37 0.56 13.57
CA GLY A 287 1.28 -0.35 14.29
C GLY A 287 0.73 -0.87 15.62
N TYR A 288 1.34 -1.94 16.13
CA TYR A 288 0.85 -2.69 17.29
C TYR A 288 0.78 -1.89 18.61
N ASN A 289 1.49 -0.76 18.69
CA ASN A 289 1.47 0.16 19.83
C ASN A 289 0.57 1.41 19.62
N SER A 290 -0.26 1.45 18.57
CA SER A 290 -1.23 2.53 18.35
C SER A 290 -2.33 2.56 19.42
N VAL A 291 -2.98 3.71 19.58
CA VAL A 291 -4.06 3.89 20.56
C VAL A 291 -5.23 2.93 20.29
N LEU A 292 -5.65 2.80 19.03
CA LEU A 292 -6.76 1.93 18.65
C LEU A 292 -6.39 0.45 18.73
N TYR A 293 -5.20 0.05 18.26
CA TYR A 293 -4.77 -1.36 18.34
C TYR A 293 -4.66 -1.80 19.80
N THR A 294 -4.06 -0.97 20.64
CA THR A 294 -3.94 -1.21 22.08
C THR A 294 -5.30 -1.30 22.77
N ALA A 295 -6.27 -0.47 22.39
CA ALA A 295 -7.56 -0.36 23.08
C ALA A 295 -8.64 -1.35 22.63
N LEU A 296 -8.65 -1.76 21.35
CA LEU A 296 -9.69 -2.59 20.73
C LEU A 296 -9.21 -4.02 20.44
N LYS A 297 -8.01 -4.20 19.84
CA LYS A 297 -7.41 -5.53 19.68
C LYS A 297 -6.75 -5.97 21.00
N ARG A 298 -5.54 -5.49 21.30
CA ARG A 298 -4.64 -6.06 22.31
C ARG A 298 -5.19 -6.15 23.74
N LYS A 299 -6.12 -5.28 24.15
CA LYS A 299 -6.70 -5.26 25.52
C LYS A 299 -8.12 -5.84 25.62
N ARG A 300 -8.79 -6.18 24.52
CA ARG A 300 -10.22 -6.56 24.53
C ARG A 300 -10.65 -7.63 23.52
N ASP A 301 -9.91 -7.82 22.42
CA ASP A 301 -10.24 -8.75 21.33
C ASP A 301 -11.62 -8.50 20.67
N ILE A 302 -12.01 -7.23 20.54
CA ILE A 302 -13.33 -6.82 20.00
C ILE A 302 -13.30 -6.32 18.54
N ALA A 303 -12.12 -6.19 17.92
CA ALA A 303 -11.96 -5.73 16.55
C ALA A 303 -10.99 -6.62 15.76
N HIS A 304 -11.25 -6.81 14.47
CA HIS A 304 -10.35 -7.51 13.55
C HIS A 304 -9.31 -6.54 12.99
N ASP A 305 -9.72 -5.35 12.54
CA ASP A 305 -8.84 -4.25 12.13
C ASP A 305 -9.17 -2.94 12.85
N VAL A 306 -8.20 -2.02 12.81
CA VAL A 306 -8.32 -0.64 13.26
C VAL A 306 -7.50 0.28 12.36
N PHE A 307 -7.93 1.52 12.17
CA PHE A 307 -7.17 2.53 11.42
C PHE A 307 -7.44 3.95 11.92
N ALA A 308 -6.51 4.86 11.63
CA ALA A 308 -6.74 6.30 11.67
C ALA A 308 -5.78 7.02 10.70
N TYR A 309 -6.26 8.06 10.01
CA TYR A 309 -5.49 8.84 9.05
C TYR A 309 -6.10 10.23 8.86
N SER A 310 -5.33 11.16 8.31
CA SER A 310 -5.84 12.44 7.83
C SER A 310 -5.91 12.45 6.30
N TYR A 311 -7.05 12.85 5.74
CA TYR A 311 -7.21 13.12 4.32
C TYR A 311 -7.12 14.63 4.11
N THR A 312 -6.05 15.06 3.42
CA THR A 312 -5.61 16.46 3.32
C THR A 312 -5.49 16.91 1.85
N PRO A 313 -6.62 17.11 1.14
CA PRO A 313 -6.66 17.48 -0.28
C PRO A 313 -6.54 19.00 -0.49
N LEU A 314 -6.72 19.52 -1.71
CA LEU A 314 -6.58 20.97 -2.01
C LEU A 314 -7.59 21.86 -1.26
N ASP A 315 -8.84 21.42 -1.15
CA ASP A 315 -9.87 22.05 -0.31
C ASP A 315 -9.96 21.34 1.05
N ARG A 316 -10.95 21.67 1.87
CA ARG A 316 -11.09 21.13 3.22
C ARG A 316 -11.34 19.62 3.24
N GLY A 317 -10.42 18.85 3.82
CA GLY A 317 -10.52 17.40 4.00
C GLY A 317 -11.15 16.94 5.33
N MET A 318 -10.77 15.75 5.78
CA MET A 318 -11.28 15.10 7.00
C MET A 318 -10.19 14.33 7.75
N PHE A 319 -10.33 14.20 9.07
CA PHE A 319 -9.58 13.21 9.86
C PHE A 319 -10.48 12.00 10.12
N SER A 320 -10.02 10.80 9.77
CA SER A 320 -10.80 9.56 9.85
C SER A 320 -10.20 8.57 10.84
N MET A 321 -11.06 7.80 11.49
CA MET A 321 -10.69 6.66 12.34
C MET A 321 -11.78 5.59 12.33
N GLY A 322 -11.41 4.31 12.37
CA GLY A 322 -12.39 3.23 12.25
C GLY A 322 -11.88 1.86 12.69
N ALA A 323 -12.77 0.87 12.57
CA ALA A 323 -12.52 -0.53 12.90
C ALA A 323 -13.48 -1.48 12.16
N SER A 324 -13.01 -2.71 11.90
CA SER A 324 -13.83 -3.86 11.48
C SER A 324 -14.05 -4.80 12.67
N CYS A 325 -15.21 -5.45 12.80
CA CYS A 325 -15.48 -6.40 13.87
C CYS A 325 -16.61 -7.39 13.57
N LEU A 326 -16.74 -8.42 14.41
CA LEU A 326 -17.93 -9.26 14.44
C LEU A 326 -19.17 -8.43 14.86
N PRO A 327 -20.38 -8.73 14.36
CA PRO A 327 -21.56 -7.88 14.55
C PRO A 327 -21.96 -7.65 16.01
N GLU A 328 -21.79 -8.66 16.86
CA GLU A 328 -22.05 -8.60 18.30
C GLU A 328 -21.11 -7.65 19.06
N HIS A 329 -19.92 -7.39 18.51
CA HIS A 329 -18.93 -6.48 19.10
C HIS A 329 -19.11 -5.03 18.65
N ALA A 330 -19.81 -4.75 17.55
CA ALA A 330 -20.01 -3.39 17.03
C ALA A 330 -20.54 -2.38 18.09
N PRO A 331 -21.50 -2.73 18.98
CA PRO A 331 -21.93 -1.83 20.06
C PRO A 331 -20.85 -1.49 21.09
N GLU A 332 -19.83 -2.35 21.30
CA GLU A 332 -18.68 -1.99 22.14
C GLU A 332 -17.61 -1.25 21.34
N VAL A 333 -17.31 -1.65 20.10
CA VAL A 333 -16.35 -0.98 19.23
C VAL A 333 -16.72 0.49 19.03
N ILE A 334 -18.00 0.81 18.76
CA ILE A 334 -18.49 2.20 18.67
C ILE A 334 -18.19 2.97 19.98
N ARG A 335 -18.44 2.37 21.15
CA ARG A 335 -18.13 3.01 22.45
C ARG A 335 -16.64 3.18 22.66
N ALA A 336 -15.82 2.21 22.24
CA ALA A 336 -14.37 2.23 22.38
C ALA A 336 -13.73 3.32 21.49
N LEU A 337 -14.19 3.45 20.24
CA LEU A 337 -13.81 4.52 19.31
C LEU A 337 -14.21 5.90 19.87
N LEU A 338 -15.44 6.06 20.37
CA LEU A 338 -15.90 7.29 21.02
C LEU A 338 -15.08 7.64 22.27
N GLN A 339 -14.66 6.62 23.02
CA GLN A 339 -13.80 6.77 24.19
C GLN A 339 -12.39 7.23 23.78
N GLN A 340 -11.79 6.66 22.72
CA GLN A 340 -10.46 7.05 22.26
C GLN A 340 -10.47 8.46 21.67
N ALA A 341 -11.44 8.81 20.82
CA ALA A 341 -11.58 10.16 20.24
C ALA A 341 -11.68 11.25 21.33
N ARG A 342 -12.59 11.08 22.31
CA ARG A 342 -12.71 11.98 23.47
C ARG A 342 -11.47 11.95 24.37
N GLY A 343 -10.81 10.79 24.48
CA GLY A 343 -9.65 10.59 25.34
C GLY A 343 -8.36 11.20 24.80
N MET A 344 -8.18 11.30 23.49
CA MET A 344 -6.88 11.57 22.85
C MET A 344 -6.29 12.94 23.25
N ALA A 345 -7.13 13.97 23.41
CA ALA A 345 -6.69 15.29 23.90
C ALA A 345 -6.09 15.27 25.32
N ALA A 346 -6.46 14.27 26.14
CA ALA A 346 -5.94 14.04 27.49
C ALA A 346 -5.00 12.82 27.57
N PHE A 347 -4.74 12.14 26.45
CA PHE A 347 -3.94 10.92 26.41
C PHE A 347 -2.45 11.23 26.60
N ALA A 348 -1.76 10.36 27.32
CA ALA A 348 -0.31 10.43 27.46
C ALA A 348 0.33 9.55 26.39
N VAL A 349 0.51 10.13 25.19
CA VAL A 349 1.56 9.65 24.29
C VAL A 349 2.90 9.94 24.98
N SER A 350 3.82 8.97 25.00
CA SER A 350 5.19 9.22 25.44
C SER A 350 6.03 9.82 24.32
N ASP A 351 7.11 10.53 24.65
CA ASP A 351 8.01 11.12 23.65
C ASP A 351 8.62 10.05 22.72
N ALA A 352 8.72 8.80 23.19
CA ALA A 352 9.18 7.67 22.38
C ALA A 352 8.12 7.16 21.39
N ALA A 353 6.85 7.06 21.78
CA ALA A 353 5.77 6.76 20.84
C ALA A 353 5.61 7.89 19.80
N LEU A 354 5.75 9.14 20.24
CA LEU A 354 5.83 10.31 19.37
C LEU A 354 7.02 10.22 18.40
N SER A 355 8.21 9.86 18.89
CA SER A 355 9.40 9.70 18.04
C SER A 355 9.24 8.55 17.05
N ALA A 356 8.67 7.41 17.46
CA ALA A 356 8.42 6.27 16.57
C ALA A 356 7.42 6.61 15.45
N ALA A 357 6.35 7.35 15.77
CA ALA A 357 5.39 7.83 14.77
C ALA A 357 6.00 8.84 13.78
N LYS A 358 6.84 9.77 14.28
CA LYS A 358 7.65 10.64 13.41
C LYS A 358 8.58 9.82 12.51
N THR A 359 9.31 8.85 13.07
CA THR A 359 10.19 7.96 12.31
C THR A 359 9.41 7.19 11.25
N ARG A 360 8.23 6.62 11.54
CA ARG A 360 7.40 5.94 10.51
C ARG A 360 7.03 6.86 9.35
N ILE A 361 6.55 8.08 9.63
CA ILE A 361 6.17 9.04 8.58
C ILE A 361 7.39 9.46 7.75
N VAL A 362 8.51 9.76 8.39
CA VAL A 362 9.76 10.15 7.70
C VAL A 362 10.35 8.98 6.92
N SER A 363 10.36 7.77 7.47
CA SER A 363 10.78 6.54 6.77
C SER A 363 9.90 6.25 5.56
N GLY A 364 8.57 6.39 5.65
CA GLY A 364 7.68 6.27 4.49
C GLY A 364 8.01 7.26 3.39
N PHE A 365 8.28 8.52 3.75
CA PHE A 365 8.72 9.56 2.82
C PHE A 365 10.10 9.29 2.18
N VAL A 366 10.99 8.59 2.89
CA VAL A 366 12.29 8.12 2.39
C VAL A 366 12.14 6.86 1.52
N HIS A 367 11.31 5.89 1.89
CA HIS A 367 11.04 4.69 1.08
C HIS A 367 10.42 5.05 -0.28
N ALA A 368 9.59 6.09 -0.34
CA ALA A 368 9.10 6.64 -1.62
C ALA A 368 10.23 7.10 -2.57
N ARG A 369 11.43 7.40 -2.03
CA ARG A 369 12.62 7.76 -2.83
C ARG A 369 13.44 6.54 -3.31
N GLU A 370 13.01 5.30 -3.03
CA GLU A 370 13.71 4.08 -3.51
C GLU A 370 13.55 3.84 -5.02
N THR A 371 12.54 4.43 -5.68
CA THR A 371 12.29 4.27 -7.12
C THR A 371 12.14 5.62 -7.82
N TYR A 372 12.59 5.73 -9.08
CA TYR A 372 12.40 6.96 -9.86
C TYR A 372 10.92 7.33 -10.05
N GLN A 373 10.03 6.34 -10.11
CA GLN A 373 8.58 6.59 -10.12
C GLN A 373 8.12 7.25 -8.81
N GLY A 374 8.46 6.69 -7.64
CA GLY A 374 8.08 7.27 -6.35
C GLY A 374 8.68 8.66 -6.09
N ILE A 375 9.90 8.92 -6.61
CA ILE A 375 10.47 10.28 -6.61
C ILE A 375 9.67 11.22 -7.53
N ALA A 376 9.31 10.78 -8.74
CA ALA A 376 8.49 11.57 -9.65
C ALA A 376 7.10 11.86 -9.04
N GLU A 377 6.49 10.88 -8.37
CA GLU A 377 5.23 11.04 -7.64
C GLU A 377 5.35 12.08 -6.53
N GLN A 378 6.43 12.02 -5.75
CA GLN A 378 6.71 12.96 -4.66
C GLN A 378 6.90 14.39 -5.17
N LEU A 379 7.73 14.58 -6.21
CA LEU A 379 7.99 15.88 -6.83
C LEU A 379 6.74 16.45 -7.50
N GLY A 380 5.98 15.62 -8.20
CA GLY A 380 4.73 15.97 -8.88
C GLY A 380 3.65 16.40 -7.90
N ARG A 381 3.39 15.59 -6.86
CA ARG A 381 2.44 15.92 -5.78
C ARG A 381 2.84 17.22 -5.08
N CYS A 382 4.11 17.39 -4.73
CA CYS A 382 4.57 18.60 -4.04
C CYS A 382 4.45 19.86 -4.92
N THR A 383 4.72 19.74 -6.23
CA THR A 383 4.52 20.82 -7.21
C THR A 383 3.04 21.13 -7.44
N LEU A 384 2.17 20.12 -7.43
CA LEU A 384 0.73 20.31 -7.56
C LEU A 384 0.15 21.01 -6.33
N THR A 385 0.40 20.46 -5.14
CA THR A 385 -0.23 20.87 -3.89
C THR A 385 0.36 22.15 -3.31
N TYR A 386 1.69 22.31 -3.35
CA TYR A 386 2.40 23.40 -2.66
C TYR A 386 3.08 24.40 -3.59
N ASN A 387 3.09 24.14 -4.91
CA ASN A 387 3.90 24.89 -5.89
C ASN A 387 5.40 24.93 -5.50
N ASP A 388 5.87 23.87 -4.87
CA ASP A 388 7.23 23.70 -4.34
C ASP A 388 7.55 22.19 -4.39
N PRO A 389 8.26 21.68 -5.42
CA PRO A 389 8.59 20.25 -5.52
C PRO A 389 9.37 19.72 -4.31
N ASN A 390 10.10 20.61 -3.62
CA ASN A 390 10.98 20.25 -2.52
C ASN A 390 10.28 20.41 -1.15
N TYR A 391 8.98 20.75 -1.16
CA TYR A 391 8.17 20.91 0.06
C TYR A 391 8.25 19.70 0.99
N GLY A 392 8.40 18.49 0.44
CA GLY A 392 8.48 17.26 1.24
C GLY A 392 9.63 17.23 2.26
N GLU A 393 10.74 17.93 2.04
CA GLU A 393 11.78 18.11 3.07
C GLU A 393 11.31 19.05 4.19
N ARG A 394 10.61 20.13 3.85
CA ARG A 394 9.97 21.05 4.82
C ARG A 394 8.84 20.35 5.59
N TYR A 395 8.18 19.36 4.99
CA TYR A 395 7.24 18.47 5.66
C TYR A 395 7.96 17.54 6.67
N VAL A 396 9.08 16.91 6.29
CA VAL A 396 9.93 16.13 7.21
C VAL A 396 10.46 16.98 8.37
N GLU A 397 10.88 18.22 8.12
CA GLU A 397 11.24 19.18 9.17
C GLU A 397 10.05 19.51 10.10
N ALA A 398 8.85 19.73 9.54
CA ALA A 398 7.64 20.03 10.32
C ALA A 398 7.20 18.84 11.19
N ILE A 399 7.18 17.62 10.64
CA ILE A 399 6.98 16.36 11.39
C ILE A 399 7.99 16.26 12.53
N SER A 400 9.27 16.52 12.25
CA SER A 400 10.34 16.49 13.24
C SER A 400 10.14 17.53 14.36
N ALA A 401 9.62 18.72 14.03
CA ALA A 401 9.44 19.84 14.97
C ALA A 401 8.23 19.73 15.92
N ILE A 402 7.20 18.96 15.58
CA ILE A 402 5.93 18.90 16.35
C ILE A 402 6.13 18.42 17.80
N THR A 403 5.46 19.08 18.75
CA THR A 403 5.50 18.70 20.17
C THR A 403 4.28 17.88 20.59
N LEU A 404 4.39 17.22 21.75
CA LEU A 404 3.26 16.52 22.38
C LEU A 404 2.08 17.46 22.70
N ASP A 405 2.35 18.72 23.08
CA ASP A 405 1.31 19.69 23.39
C ASP A 405 0.65 20.25 22.12
N ASP A 406 1.34 20.29 20.99
CA ASP A 406 0.72 20.54 19.68
C ASP A 406 -0.26 19.42 19.32
N LEU A 407 0.11 18.15 19.51
CA LEU A 407 -0.77 17.02 19.25
C LEU A 407 -1.98 17.00 20.18
N ARG A 408 -1.83 17.34 21.47
CA ARG A 408 -2.96 17.51 22.40
C ARG A 408 -3.90 18.63 21.96
N ARG A 409 -3.34 19.77 21.52
CA ARG A 409 -4.11 20.90 20.97
C ARG A 409 -4.87 20.52 19.70
N ILE A 410 -4.22 19.81 18.77
CA ILE A 410 -4.85 19.34 17.52
C ILE A 410 -5.92 18.29 17.81
N ALA A 411 -5.66 17.32 18.68
CA ALA A 411 -6.68 16.36 19.13
C ALA A 411 -7.89 17.06 19.76
N ALA A 412 -7.68 18.10 20.59
CA ALA A 412 -8.77 18.91 21.16
C ALA A 412 -9.51 19.79 20.13
N GLU A 413 -8.84 20.24 19.07
CA GLU A 413 -9.40 21.10 18.02
C GLU A 413 -10.25 20.30 17.01
N PHE A 414 -9.84 19.06 16.69
CA PHE A 414 -10.40 18.25 15.61
C PHE A 414 -11.25 17.05 16.07
N LEU A 415 -10.90 16.32 17.14
CA LEU A 415 -11.63 15.12 17.60
C LEU A 415 -12.87 15.46 18.44
N ASP A 416 -13.58 16.49 18.01
CA ASP A 416 -14.79 17.01 18.64
C ASP A 416 -16.01 16.18 18.24
N LEU A 417 -16.56 15.43 19.20
CA LEU A 417 -17.73 14.58 19.00
C LEU A 417 -19.00 15.36 18.60
N GLN A 418 -19.08 16.68 18.79
CA GLN A 418 -20.20 17.49 18.25
C GLN A 418 -20.11 17.71 16.73
N ARG A 419 -18.97 17.39 16.13
CA ARG A 419 -18.70 17.48 14.68
C ARG A 419 -18.34 16.12 14.06
N ALA A 420 -18.61 15.01 14.77
CA ALA A 420 -18.38 13.67 14.26
C ALA A 420 -19.40 13.29 13.17
N ASN A 421 -18.91 12.63 12.12
CA ASN A 421 -19.68 11.96 11.09
C ASN A 421 -19.45 10.46 11.26
N ILE A 422 -20.48 9.69 11.58
CA ILE A 422 -20.35 8.27 11.94
C ILE A 422 -21.09 7.40 10.92
N ALA A 423 -20.35 6.59 10.19
CA ALA A 423 -20.90 5.53 9.34
C ALA A 423 -20.82 4.18 10.08
N VAL A 424 -21.89 3.39 9.99
CA VAL A 424 -21.96 2.01 10.52
C VAL A 424 -22.58 1.11 9.47
N LEU A 425 -21.83 0.14 8.99
CA LEU A 425 -22.28 -0.94 8.13
C LEU A 425 -22.40 -2.20 8.97
N MET A 426 -23.59 -2.81 8.99
CA MET A 426 -23.83 -4.12 9.63
C MET A 426 -24.17 -5.17 8.56
N PRO A 427 -23.89 -6.46 8.79
CA PRO A 427 -24.46 -7.54 7.98
C PRO A 427 -25.99 -7.50 7.91
N GLU A 428 -26.54 -7.99 6.80
CA GLU A 428 -27.99 -8.14 6.65
C GLU A 428 -28.60 -9.03 7.75
N GLY A 429 -29.84 -8.73 8.13
CA GLY A 429 -30.53 -9.42 9.23
C GLY A 429 -30.08 -9.03 10.64
N VAL A 430 -28.92 -8.37 10.81
CA VAL A 430 -28.47 -7.85 12.11
C VAL A 430 -29.17 -6.51 12.42
N PRO A 431 -29.72 -6.30 13.63
CA PRO A 431 -30.32 -5.02 14.01
C PRO A 431 -29.33 -3.86 13.97
N LEU A 432 -29.68 -2.79 13.26
CA LEU A 432 -28.90 -1.55 13.22
C LEU A 432 -28.95 -0.82 14.57
N PRO A 433 -27.84 -0.24 15.05
CA PRO A 433 -27.89 0.70 16.17
C PRO A 433 -28.59 1.99 15.73
N ASP A 434 -29.65 2.38 16.42
CA ASP A 434 -30.40 3.58 16.10
C ASP A 434 -29.62 4.88 16.47
N ARG A 435 -29.99 6.01 15.86
CA ARG A 435 -29.30 7.29 16.07
C ARG A 435 -29.31 7.74 17.54
N GLU A 436 -30.41 7.53 18.26
CA GLU A 436 -30.55 7.97 19.66
C GLU A 436 -29.65 7.13 20.58
N THR A 437 -29.56 5.83 20.32
CA THR A 437 -28.65 4.90 20.99
C THR A 437 -27.18 5.28 20.80
N VAL A 438 -26.76 5.60 19.56
CA VAL A 438 -25.37 6.06 19.29
C VAL A 438 -25.10 7.39 20.00
N LEU A 439 -25.99 8.39 19.89
CA LEU A 439 -25.87 9.66 20.61
C LEU A 439 -25.80 9.46 22.14
N ALA A 440 -26.61 8.56 22.69
CA ALA A 440 -26.61 8.25 24.12
C ALA A 440 -25.32 7.54 24.58
N TRP A 441 -24.56 6.91 23.68
CA TRP A 441 -23.19 6.45 23.96
C TRP A 441 -22.19 7.61 23.87
N MET A 442 -22.34 8.51 22.87
CA MET A 442 -21.50 9.71 22.73
C MET A 442 -21.54 10.59 23.98
N GLU A 443 -22.70 10.77 24.62
CA GLU A 443 -22.79 11.48 25.90
C GLU A 443 -21.97 10.78 26.99
N LYS A 444 -22.15 9.46 27.15
CA LYS A 444 -21.74 8.71 28.35
C LYS A 444 -20.28 8.24 28.38
N SER A 445 -19.52 8.35 27.28
CA SER A 445 -18.13 7.87 27.22
C SER A 445 -17.18 8.58 28.22
N PRO A 446 -16.55 7.86 29.18
CA PRO A 446 -15.69 8.45 30.21
C PRO A 446 -14.25 8.69 29.71
N PRO A 447 -13.52 9.68 30.27
CA PRO A 447 -12.12 9.94 29.93
C PRO A 447 -11.17 8.82 30.38
N ILE A 448 -9.97 8.78 29.77
CA ILE A 448 -8.99 7.70 29.89
C ILE A 448 -7.86 8.09 30.88
N GLN A 449 -7.24 7.10 31.54
CA GLN A 449 -6.04 7.29 32.36
C GLN A 449 -4.75 6.94 31.60
N ALA A 450 -3.69 7.72 31.86
CA ALA A 450 -2.37 7.62 31.24
C ALA A 450 -1.54 6.40 31.69
N GLN A 451 -0.63 5.91 30.83
CA GLN A 451 0.42 4.92 31.13
C GLN A 451 1.77 5.35 30.49
N PRO A 452 2.96 5.01 31.04
CA PRO A 452 4.26 5.59 30.65
C PRO A 452 5.16 4.71 29.74
N SER A 453 6.16 5.31 29.06
CA SER A 453 7.32 4.58 28.46
C SER A 453 8.60 5.46 28.34
N TYR A 454 9.72 4.92 27.81
CA TYR A 454 11.12 5.37 27.98
C TYR A 454 11.89 5.68 26.66
N HIS A 455 13.13 6.22 26.72
CA HIS A 455 13.92 6.88 25.63
C HIS A 455 15.30 6.20 25.28
N TYR A 456 15.93 6.50 24.11
CA TYR A 456 17.35 6.95 23.88
C TYR A 456 17.73 7.08 22.32
N PRO A 457 18.86 7.71 21.87
CA PRO A 457 19.12 8.15 20.45
C PRO A 457 20.44 7.69 19.71
N ILE A 458 20.64 8.01 18.39
CA ILE A 458 21.75 7.54 17.48
C ILE A 458 22.14 8.46 16.26
N THR A 459 23.20 8.13 15.43
CA THR A 459 23.78 8.92 14.26
C THR A 459 24.66 8.13 13.19
N THR A 460 24.74 8.56 11.90
CA THR A 460 24.95 7.77 10.61
C THR A 460 26.12 8.13 9.61
N ASP A 461 26.55 7.26 8.61
CA ASP A 461 27.22 7.55 7.25
C ASP A 461 27.86 6.29 6.49
N THR A 462 28.14 6.08 5.15
CA THR A 462 27.78 6.53 3.73
C THR A 462 28.44 5.67 2.55
N ALA A 463 27.72 5.37 1.41
CA ALA A 463 27.94 4.52 0.14
C ALA A 463 28.89 3.24 0.02
N ALA A 464 28.64 2.23 -0.89
CA ALA A 464 29.08 0.75 -0.84
C ALA A 464 28.97 -0.14 -2.17
N GLN A 465 29.20 -1.49 -2.07
CA GLN A 465 29.37 -2.54 -3.14
C GLN A 465 28.77 -3.96 -2.83
N LEU A 466 28.64 -4.87 -3.82
CA LEU A 466 28.12 -6.26 -3.71
C LEU A 466 29.19 -7.37 -3.52
N SER A 467 28.86 -8.45 -2.80
CA SER A 467 29.68 -9.67 -2.56
C SER A 467 28.83 -10.91 -2.19
N VAL A 468 29.36 -12.12 -2.40
CA VAL A 468 28.72 -13.41 -2.06
C VAL A 468 29.73 -14.34 -1.38
N ILE A 469 29.30 -15.01 -0.31
CA ILE A 469 30.15 -15.75 0.63
C ILE A 469 29.47 -17.08 1.00
N GLU A 470 30.23 -18.17 1.05
CA GLU A 470 29.76 -19.47 1.57
C GLU A 470 29.99 -19.55 3.09
N LEU A 471 29.00 -20.04 3.84
CA LEU A 471 29.05 -20.26 5.29
C LEU A 471 29.12 -21.75 5.63
N SER A 472 29.29 -22.06 6.92
CA SER A 472 29.17 -23.43 7.45
C SER A 472 27.79 -24.03 7.13
N GLY A 473 27.75 -25.35 6.90
CA GLY A 473 26.51 -26.08 6.60
C GLY A 473 25.91 -25.83 5.21
N ASN A 474 26.70 -25.42 4.21
CA ASN A 474 26.24 -25.14 2.83
C ASN A 474 25.20 -23.99 2.76
N ARG A 475 25.26 -23.08 3.74
CA ARG A 475 24.47 -21.84 3.78
C ARG A 475 25.21 -20.73 3.02
N LYS A 476 24.48 -19.75 2.47
CA LYS A 476 25.07 -18.64 1.71
C LYS A 476 24.77 -17.30 2.38
N LEU A 477 25.71 -16.37 2.27
CA LEU A 477 25.58 -14.98 2.66
C LEU A 477 25.86 -14.07 1.47
N ILE A 478 24.85 -13.31 1.04
CA ILE A 478 24.97 -12.24 0.06
C ILE A 478 25.07 -10.94 0.85
N VAL A 479 26.10 -10.13 0.60
CA VAL A 479 26.24 -8.79 1.20
C VAL A 479 26.26 -7.76 0.07
N GLN A 480 25.28 -6.87 0.03
CA GLN A 480 25.31 -5.69 -0.82
C GLN A 480 25.35 -4.44 0.05
N THR A 481 26.52 -3.87 0.21
CA THR A 481 26.63 -2.55 0.82
C THR A 481 25.97 -1.53 -0.10
N ASP A 482 24.91 -0.88 0.36
CA ASP A 482 24.32 0.32 -0.26
C ASP A 482 24.08 1.31 0.88
N ARG A 483 24.67 2.50 0.78
CA ARG A 483 24.50 3.54 1.80
C ARG A 483 24.11 4.88 1.17
N LYS A 484 23.13 4.82 0.27
CA LYS A 484 22.22 5.93 -0.08
C LYS A 484 21.31 6.33 1.09
N ALA A 485 20.96 5.36 1.94
CA ALA A 485 20.22 5.55 3.18
C ALA A 485 20.94 4.82 4.34
N PRO A 486 20.81 5.29 5.60
CA PRO A 486 21.49 4.71 6.77
C PRO A 486 20.72 3.49 7.32
N LEU A 487 20.34 2.58 6.43
CA LEU A 487 19.49 1.41 6.73
C LEU A 487 20.26 0.13 6.43
N VAL A 488 19.94 -0.95 7.14
CA VAL A 488 20.42 -2.31 6.87
C VAL A 488 19.24 -3.26 6.81
N SER A 489 18.90 -3.71 5.60
CA SER A 489 17.92 -4.78 5.37
C SER A 489 18.59 -6.14 5.48
N VAL A 490 17.96 -7.06 6.20
CA VAL A 490 18.40 -8.43 6.43
C VAL A 490 17.26 -9.37 6.02
N ARG A 491 17.58 -10.44 5.28
CA ARG A 491 16.65 -11.54 5.02
C ARG A 491 17.33 -12.87 5.27
N ALA A 492 16.59 -13.81 5.86
CA ALA A 492 16.87 -15.23 5.83
C ALA A 492 15.82 -15.88 4.95
N MET A 493 16.25 -16.53 3.87
CA MET A 493 15.41 -17.30 2.98
C MET A 493 15.67 -18.78 3.22
N LEU A 494 14.64 -19.52 3.63
CA LEU A 494 14.66 -20.95 3.88
C LEU A 494 13.98 -21.65 2.70
N ASP A 495 14.60 -22.71 2.18
CA ASP A 495 13.93 -23.63 1.26
C ASP A 495 12.72 -24.27 1.96
N GLY A 496 11.52 -24.20 1.37
CA GLY A 496 10.30 -24.61 2.07
C GLY A 496 9.02 -24.10 1.42
N GLY A 497 8.31 -23.19 2.10
CA GLY A 497 7.04 -22.63 1.63
C GLY A 497 5.88 -23.64 1.61
N GLN A 498 4.79 -23.28 0.94
CA GLN A 498 3.55 -24.07 0.89
C GLN A 498 3.78 -25.51 0.38
N ARG A 499 4.71 -25.76 -0.55
CA ARG A 499 4.93 -27.08 -1.16
C ARG A 499 5.33 -28.19 -0.17
N VAL A 500 5.77 -27.82 1.03
CA VAL A 500 6.21 -28.76 2.07
C VAL A 500 5.25 -28.84 3.27
N GLU A 501 4.09 -28.16 3.21
CA GLU A 501 3.02 -28.36 4.19
C GLU A 501 2.56 -29.84 4.19
N PRO A 502 2.35 -30.46 5.37
CA PRO A 502 1.68 -31.74 5.48
C PRO A 502 0.28 -31.69 4.83
N VAL A 503 -0.14 -32.82 4.25
CA VAL A 503 -1.37 -32.93 3.42
C VAL A 503 -2.65 -32.69 4.25
N ASP A 504 -2.54 -32.75 5.58
CA ASP A 504 -3.54 -32.55 6.63
C ASP A 504 -3.26 -31.30 7.50
N GLN A 505 -2.38 -30.39 7.06
CA GLN A 505 -2.03 -29.15 7.78
C GLN A 505 -1.98 -27.93 6.82
N ALA A 506 -2.96 -27.80 5.92
CA ALA A 506 -3.02 -26.69 4.97
C ALA A 506 -3.11 -25.32 5.68
N GLY A 507 -2.21 -24.40 5.35
CA GLY A 507 -2.13 -23.06 5.94
C GLY A 507 -1.25 -22.95 7.19
N LEU A 508 -0.53 -24.03 7.56
CA LEU A 508 0.50 -24.05 8.60
C LEU A 508 1.60 -23.00 8.36
N VAL A 509 2.00 -22.78 7.12
CA VAL A 509 3.00 -21.77 6.71
C VAL A 509 2.51 -20.37 7.03
N ARG A 510 1.25 -20.05 6.72
CA ARG A 510 0.63 -18.75 7.05
C ARG A 510 0.61 -18.55 8.56
N LEU A 511 0.08 -19.50 9.33
CA LEU A 511 0.01 -19.42 10.78
C LEU A 511 1.39 -19.26 11.43
N LEU A 512 2.39 -20.01 10.95
CA LEU A 512 3.78 -19.85 11.39
C LEU A 512 4.26 -18.40 11.18
N THR A 513 4.04 -17.83 9.99
CA THR A 513 4.51 -16.46 9.69
C THR A 513 3.86 -15.37 10.52
N THR A 514 2.61 -15.51 10.96
CA THR A 514 1.93 -14.53 11.84
C THR A 514 2.33 -14.66 13.32
N VAL A 515 2.84 -15.84 13.74
CA VAL A 515 3.19 -16.13 15.14
C VAL A 515 4.72 -16.11 15.39
N TRP A 516 5.56 -16.13 14.35
CA TRP A 516 7.02 -16.29 14.47
C TRP A 516 7.69 -15.27 15.41
N ASP A 517 7.31 -13.99 15.33
CA ASP A 517 7.85 -12.90 16.15
C ASP A 517 7.12 -12.72 17.51
N ARG A 518 6.22 -13.64 17.88
CA ARG A 518 5.40 -13.55 19.10
C ARG A 518 6.03 -14.19 20.35
N GLY A 519 7.24 -14.73 20.27
CA GLY A 519 7.99 -15.16 21.46
C GLY A 519 9.19 -16.04 21.14
N THR A 520 10.28 -15.88 21.89
CA THR A 520 11.47 -16.75 21.86
C THR A 520 11.67 -17.48 23.18
N GLU A 521 12.77 -18.22 23.35
CA GLU A 521 13.17 -18.79 24.65
C GLU A 521 13.55 -17.71 25.68
N THR A 522 13.88 -16.48 25.23
CA THR A 522 14.40 -15.41 26.08
C THR A 522 13.52 -14.16 26.15
N ARG A 523 12.60 -13.97 25.21
CA ARG A 523 11.75 -12.77 25.05
C ARG A 523 10.29 -13.13 24.82
N SER A 524 9.35 -12.42 25.44
CA SER A 524 7.92 -12.51 25.10
C SER A 524 7.58 -11.68 23.85
N ALA A 525 6.38 -11.83 23.28
CA ALA A 525 5.85 -10.95 22.21
C ALA A 525 6.08 -9.46 22.53
N SER A 526 5.80 -9.03 23.77
CA SER A 526 5.95 -7.63 24.19
C SER A 526 7.41 -7.20 24.35
N ASP A 527 8.33 -8.13 24.58
CA ASP A 527 9.77 -7.83 24.64
C ASP A 527 10.38 -7.77 23.23
N ILE A 528 9.89 -8.60 22.31
CA ILE A 528 10.26 -8.57 20.88
C ILE A 528 9.72 -7.29 20.23
N GLU A 529 8.44 -6.97 20.39
CA GLU A 529 7.86 -5.69 19.94
C GLU A 529 8.62 -4.50 20.54
N HIS A 530 9.01 -4.58 21.83
CA HIS A 530 9.81 -3.53 22.46
C HIS A 530 11.22 -3.41 21.89
N ASP A 531 11.93 -4.52 21.66
CA ASP A 531 13.25 -4.51 21.03
C ASP A 531 13.16 -4.01 19.57
N ILE A 532 12.13 -4.38 18.80
CA ILE A 532 11.88 -3.85 17.44
C ILE A 532 11.72 -2.32 17.47
N ASP A 533 10.81 -1.79 18.29
CA ASP A 533 10.59 -0.34 18.44
C ASP A 533 11.89 0.35 18.94
N ARG A 534 12.62 -0.25 19.90
CA ARG A 534 13.88 0.27 20.47
C ARG A 534 15.00 0.35 19.43
N LEU A 535 15.09 -0.63 18.54
CA LEU A 535 16.12 -0.70 17.50
C LEU A 535 15.79 0.19 16.29
N GLY A 536 14.62 0.84 16.26
CA GLY A 536 14.12 1.51 15.05
C GLY A 536 13.92 0.53 13.89
N ALA A 537 13.58 -0.72 14.21
CA ALA A 537 13.55 -1.82 13.26
C ALA A 537 12.16 -2.04 12.66
N THR A 538 12.12 -2.79 11.55
CA THR A 538 10.88 -3.41 11.06
C THR A 538 11.14 -4.89 10.85
N PHE A 539 10.36 -5.77 11.47
CA PHE A 539 10.41 -7.21 11.24
C PHE A 539 9.22 -7.64 10.37
N GLY A 540 9.34 -8.80 9.73
CA GLY A 540 8.24 -9.45 9.05
C GLY A 540 8.65 -10.79 8.46
N ALA A 541 7.81 -11.80 8.63
CA ALA A 541 7.91 -13.08 7.96
C ALA A 541 6.89 -13.19 6.82
N LEU A 542 7.20 -13.99 5.80
CA LEU A 542 6.32 -14.27 4.67
C LEU A 542 6.64 -15.65 4.11
N GLY A 543 5.61 -16.45 3.81
CA GLY A 543 5.74 -17.72 3.11
C GLY A 543 5.16 -17.59 1.71
N ASP A 544 5.90 -18.07 0.72
CA ASP A 544 5.37 -18.29 -0.63
C ASP A 544 5.20 -19.80 -0.89
N ARG A 545 5.13 -20.21 -2.15
CA ARG A 545 4.95 -21.62 -2.53
C ARG A 545 6.19 -22.49 -2.36
N ASP A 546 7.38 -21.92 -2.50
CA ASP A 546 8.66 -22.65 -2.58
C ASP A 546 9.64 -22.29 -1.47
N SER A 547 9.40 -21.16 -0.78
CA SER A 547 10.28 -20.61 0.25
C SER A 547 9.53 -20.06 1.46
N LEU A 548 10.23 -20.04 2.59
CA LEU A 548 9.83 -19.34 3.80
C LEU A 548 10.86 -18.25 4.09
N GLN A 549 10.43 -16.99 4.14
CA GLN A 549 11.29 -15.84 4.38
C GLN A 549 11.05 -15.26 5.78
N MET A 550 12.13 -14.99 6.51
CA MET A 550 12.12 -14.02 7.60
C MET A 550 12.94 -12.80 7.21
N SER A 551 12.46 -11.61 7.53
CA SER A 551 13.14 -10.36 7.22
C SER A 551 13.11 -9.37 8.38
N ALA A 552 14.17 -8.57 8.45
CA ALA A 552 14.23 -7.39 9.29
C ALA A 552 14.88 -6.23 8.53
N ARG A 553 14.58 -5.00 8.91
CA ARG A 553 15.38 -3.82 8.59
C ARG A 553 15.76 -3.13 9.89
N PHE A 554 16.95 -2.55 9.91
CA PHE A 554 17.51 -1.78 11.03
C PHE A 554 18.02 -0.43 10.53
N LEU A 555 18.24 0.51 11.46
CA LEU A 555 19.18 1.60 11.21
C LEU A 555 20.61 1.01 11.23
N LYS A 556 21.56 1.67 10.54
CA LYS A 556 22.98 1.29 10.53
C LYS A 556 23.49 1.01 11.95
N GLU A 557 23.19 1.91 12.86
CA GLU A 557 23.75 1.95 14.20
C GLU A 557 23.18 0.89 15.14
N THR A 558 21.95 0.44 14.90
CA THR A 558 21.28 -0.64 15.66
C THR A 558 21.41 -2.01 15.00
N PHE A 559 21.97 -2.10 13.79
CA PHE A 559 22.13 -3.36 13.06
C PHE A 559 22.79 -4.47 13.89
N VAL A 560 23.87 -4.18 14.64
CA VAL A 560 24.62 -5.20 15.39
C VAL A 560 23.77 -5.78 16.53
N ASP A 561 23.19 -4.92 17.37
CA ASP A 561 22.24 -5.32 18.42
C ASP A 561 21.00 -6.03 17.82
N GLY A 562 20.53 -5.54 16.67
CA GLY A 562 19.38 -6.07 15.97
C GLY A 562 19.59 -7.43 15.33
N MET A 563 20.83 -7.78 14.97
CA MET A 563 21.18 -9.13 14.54
C MET A 563 21.07 -10.16 15.67
N GLU A 564 21.22 -9.76 16.94
CA GLU A 564 20.93 -10.65 18.08
C GLU A 564 19.44 -11.01 18.09
N LEU A 565 18.55 -10.00 18.04
CA LEU A 565 17.10 -10.21 17.99
C LEU A 565 16.67 -10.99 16.74
N PHE A 566 17.22 -10.65 15.58
CA PHE A 566 16.95 -11.33 14.33
C PHE A 566 17.26 -12.83 14.45
N PHE A 567 18.39 -13.19 15.04
CA PHE A 567 18.75 -14.59 15.19
C PHE A 567 18.00 -15.30 16.33
N ASP A 568 17.68 -14.61 17.43
CA ASP A 568 16.82 -15.15 18.51
C ASP A 568 15.44 -15.53 17.96
N VAL A 569 14.77 -14.62 17.23
CA VAL A 569 13.47 -14.89 16.57
C VAL A 569 13.60 -15.94 15.46
N LEU A 570 14.66 -15.90 14.65
CA LEU A 570 14.85 -16.87 13.57
C LEU A 570 15.02 -18.30 14.09
N THR A 571 15.79 -18.48 15.18
CA THR A 571 16.27 -19.81 15.61
C THR A 571 15.66 -20.34 16.90
N TYR A 572 15.19 -19.50 17.83
CA TYR A 572 14.63 -19.91 19.13
C TYR A 572 13.16 -19.50 19.37
N PRO A 573 12.24 -19.47 18.36
CA PRO A 573 10.85 -19.10 18.61
C PRO A 573 10.13 -20.16 19.46
N THR A 574 9.34 -19.70 20.44
CA THR A 574 8.59 -20.56 21.36
C THR A 574 7.12 -20.72 20.99
N PHE A 575 6.64 -20.00 19.97
CA PHE A 575 5.26 -19.96 19.47
C PHE A 575 4.22 -20.02 20.63
N PRO A 576 4.05 -18.96 21.43
CA PRO A 576 3.23 -19.03 22.63
C PRO A 576 1.79 -19.44 22.34
N GLU A 577 1.27 -20.42 23.07
CA GLU A 577 -0.01 -21.09 22.77
C GLU A 577 -1.21 -20.12 22.64
N HIS A 578 -1.24 -19.05 23.45
CA HIS A 578 -2.29 -18.03 23.37
C HIS A 578 -2.17 -17.10 22.14
N GLU A 579 -0.96 -16.90 21.62
CA GLU A 579 -0.73 -16.17 20.37
C GLU A 579 -1.08 -17.08 19.18
N VAL A 580 -0.69 -18.36 19.21
CA VAL A 580 -1.10 -19.38 18.22
C VAL A 580 -2.61 -19.43 18.08
N LEU A 581 -3.34 -19.56 19.19
CA LEU A 581 -4.81 -19.61 19.20
C LEU A 581 -5.46 -18.30 18.71
N ARG A 582 -4.85 -17.13 18.95
CA ARG A 582 -5.37 -15.85 18.43
C ARG A 582 -5.18 -15.75 16.92
N GLU A 583 -3.97 -15.98 16.41
CA GLU A 583 -3.68 -15.85 14.98
C GLU A 583 -4.38 -16.96 14.17
N GLN A 584 -4.56 -18.15 14.74
CA GLN A 584 -5.42 -19.21 14.18
C GLN A 584 -6.87 -18.73 14.07
N ALA A 585 -7.41 -18.07 15.11
CA ALA A 585 -8.76 -17.53 15.07
C ALA A 585 -8.91 -16.34 14.08
N ASP A 586 -7.90 -15.49 13.91
CA ASP A 586 -7.89 -14.44 12.87
C ASP A 586 -7.78 -15.06 11.45
N GLN A 587 -6.92 -16.07 11.23
CA GLN A 587 -6.82 -16.76 9.94
C GLN A 587 -8.09 -17.56 9.58
N LEU A 588 -8.82 -18.11 10.57
CA LEU A 588 -10.14 -18.70 10.37
C LEU A 588 -11.20 -17.63 10.01
N ARG A 589 -11.10 -16.40 10.52
CA ARG A 589 -11.93 -15.26 10.08
C ARG A 589 -11.58 -14.82 8.66
N GLU A 590 -10.30 -14.77 8.29
CA GLU A 590 -9.86 -14.52 6.91
C GLU A 590 -10.44 -15.57 5.93
N LEU A 591 -10.49 -16.85 6.33
CA LEU A 591 -11.11 -17.92 5.54
C LEU A 591 -12.63 -17.77 5.38
N ASP A 592 -13.36 -17.30 6.41
CA ASP A 592 -14.80 -17.07 6.31
C ASP A 592 -15.12 -15.85 5.43
N ALA A 593 -14.31 -14.79 5.52
CA ALA A 593 -14.42 -13.59 4.70
C ALA A 593 -13.96 -13.80 3.25
N LEU A 594 -13.18 -14.85 2.95
CA LEU A 594 -12.67 -15.15 1.60
C LEU A 594 -13.78 -15.25 0.54
N LYS A 595 -15.00 -15.65 0.93
CA LYS A 595 -16.18 -15.71 0.05
C LYS A 595 -16.74 -14.34 -0.34
N GLU A 596 -16.46 -13.26 0.42
CA GLU A 596 -16.74 -11.87 0.01
C GLU A 596 -15.90 -11.54 -1.25
N ASN A 597 -14.64 -12.00 -1.29
CA ASN A 597 -13.78 -11.89 -2.46
C ASN A 597 -14.06 -13.02 -3.47
N ARG A 598 -15.16 -12.85 -4.24
CA ARG A 598 -15.64 -13.81 -5.25
C ARG A 598 -14.54 -14.31 -6.21
N PHE A 599 -13.59 -13.46 -6.61
CA PHE A 599 -12.46 -13.89 -7.45
C PHE A 599 -11.49 -14.82 -6.69
N ALA A 600 -11.06 -14.45 -5.47
CA ALA A 600 -10.15 -15.28 -4.69
C ALA A 600 -10.79 -16.63 -4.32
N TYR A 601 -12.09 -16.64 -4.01
CA TYR A 601 -12.86 -17.87 -3.81
C TYR A 601 -12.90 -18.76 -5.06
N ALA A 602 -13.23 -18.19 -6.23
CA ALA A 602 -13.22 -18.92 -7.50
C ALA A 602 -11.81 -19.45 -7.85
N PHE A 603 -10.76 -18.67 -7.58
CA PHE A 603 -9.38 -19.05 -7.83
C PHE A 603 -8.90 -20.17 -6.88
N GLN A 604 -9.28 -20.15 -5.59
CA GLN A 604 -9.03 -21.27 -4.67
C GLN A 604 -9.69 -22.57 -5.18
N ARG A 605 -10.93 -22.48 -5.69
CA ARG A 605 -11.65 -23.63 -6.26
C ARG A 605 -11.02 -24.15 -7.55
N PHE A 606 -10.47 -23.27 -8.39
CA PHE A 606 -9.65 -23.65 -9.54
C PHE A 606 -8.34 -24.34 -9.12
N LEU A 607 -7.62 -23.81 -8.12
CA LEU A 607 -6.40 -24.44 -7.60
C LEU A 607 -6.68 -25.85 -7.06
N ALA A 608 -7.77 -26.04 -6.32
CA ALA A 608 -8.18 -27.35 -5.82
C ALA A 608 -8.46 -28.34 -6.96
N ALA A 609 -9.07 -27.89 -8.06
CA ALA A 609 -9.31 -28.70 -9.25
C ALA A 609 -8.03 -29.05 -10.03
N LEU A 610 -7.05 -28.14 -10.10
CA LEU A 610 -5.81 -28.30 -10.85
C LEU A 610 -4.76 -29.14 -10.10
N TYR A 611 -4.62 -28.95 -8.79
CA TYR A 611 -3.55 -29.53 -7.97
C TYR A 611 -4.00 -30.71 -7.09
N GLY A 612 -5.31 -30.93 -6.91
CA GLY A 612 -5.87 -32.08 -6.22
C GLY A 612 -5.46 -32.14 -4.74
N GLN A 613 -4.55 -33.07 -4.40
CA GLN A 613 -4.01 -33.25 -3.03
C GLN A 613 -2.58 -32.69 -2.86
N HIS A 614 -2.01 -32.04 -3.88
CA HIS A 614 -0.75 -31.30 -3.74
C HIS A 614 -1.00 -30.01 -2.92
N PRO A 615 -0.05 -29.52 -2.09
CA PRO A 615 -0.29 -28.33 -1.25
C PRO A 615 -0.68 -27.05 -2.01
N TYR A 616 -0.33 -26.91 -3.30
CA TYR A 616 -0.82 -25.79 -4.13
C TYR A 616 -2.33 -25.82 -4.45
N SER A 617 -3.08 -26.81 -3.93
CA SER A 617 -4.54 -26.95 -4.06
C SER A 617 -5.35 -25.86 -3.35
N HIS A 618 -4.72 -25.07 -2.48
CA HIS A 618 -5.38 -24.01 -1.71
C HIS A 618 -4.56 -22.71 -1.77
N LEU A 619 -5.20 -21.59 -1.41
CA LEU A 619 -4.51 -20.35 -1.10
C LEU A 619 -3.79 -20.48 0.25
N SER A 620 -2.78 -19.64 0.53
CA SER A 620 -1.97 -19.70 1.75
C SER A 620 -2.75 -19.65 3.07
N LEU A 621 -4.01 -19.19 3.06
CA LEU A 621 -4.91 -19.27 4.21
C LEU A 621 -5.24 -20.71 4.66
N GLY A 622 -5.03 -21.71 3.79
CA GLY A 622 -5.20 -23.12 4.12
C GLY A 622 -6.59 -23.69 3.89
N ARG A 623 -6.98 -24.64 4.74
CA ARG A 623 -8.33 -25.22 4.84
C ARG A 623 -8.80 -25.15 6.29
N ARG A 624 -10.06 -24.79 6.52
CA ARG A 624 -10.65 -24.69 7.87
C ARG A 624 -10.47 -25.98 8.68
N GLU A 625 -10.76 -27.13 8.08
CA GLU A 625 -10.73 -28.44 8.74
C GLU A 625 -9.33 -28.87 9.20
N ASP A 626 -8.28 -28.46 8.47
CA ASP A 626 -6.88 -28.69 8.89
C ASP A 626 -6.46 -27.66 9.95
N LEU A 627 -6.73 -26.38 9.69
CA LEU A 627 -6.30 -25.25 10.52
C LEU A 627 -6.89 -25.30 11.92
N GLU A 628 -8.11 -25.84 12.09
CA GLU A 628 -8.72 -26.12 13.40
C GLU A 628 -8.01 -27.24 14.19
N THR A 629 -7.11 -28.00 13.58
CA THR A 629 -6.34 -29.10 14.22
C THR A 629 -4.85 -28.80 14.41
N VAL A 630 -4.29 -27.84 13.66
CA VAL A 630 -2.88 -27.43 13.78
C VAL A 630 -2.56 -26.99 15.21
N SER A 631 -1.53 -27.59 15.80
CA SER A 631 -1.08 -27.27 17.16
C SER A 631 0.20 -26.42 17.19
N ARG A 632 0.48 -25.86 18.37
CA ARG A 632 1.76 -25.22 18.67
C ARG A 632 2.97 -26.13 18.40
N ASP A 633 2.86 -27.42 18.69
CA ASP A 633 3.99 -28.35 18.58
C ASP A 633 4.24 -28.74 17.11
N ASP A 634 3.22 -28.67 16.24
CA ASP A 634 3.37 -28.78 14.78
C ASP A 634 4.16 -27.59 14.21
N LEU A 635 3.84 -26.36 14.65
CA LEU A 635 4.59 -25.15 14.26
C LEU A 635 6.07 -25.26 14.63
N ILE A 636 6.38 -25.77 15.83
CA ILE A 636 7.75 -26.01 16.30
C ILE A 636 8.44 -27.10 15.48
N ALA A 637 7.79 -28.24 15.24
CA ALA A 637 8.37 -29.34 14.46
C ALA A 637 8.65 -28.92 13.01
N PHE A 638 7.72 -28.18 12.40
CA PHE A 638 7.82 -27.67 11.04
C PHE A 638 8.94 -26.62 10.93
N HIS A 639 8.95 -25.61 11.81
CA HIS A 639 10.02 -24.59 11.89
C HIS A 639 11.42 -25.23 12.02
N GLN A 640 11.58 -26.21 12.93
CA GLN A 640 12.83 -26.94 13.10
C GLN A 640 13.23 -27.73 11.84
N SER A 641 12.27 -28.33 11.13
CA SER A 641 12.54 -29.04 9.88
C SER A 641 13.08 -28.12 8.77
N LEU A 642 12.60 -26.88 8.71
CA LEU A 642 13.03 -25.88 7.74
C LEU A 642 14.41 -25.29 8.08
N LEU A 643 14.71 -25.01 9.35
CA LEU A 643 16.05 -24.56 9.76
C LEU A 643 17.11 -25.63 9.54
N GLN A 644 16.75 -26.90 9.72
CA GLN A 644 17.64 -28.03 9.46
C GLN A 644 17.74 -28.39 7.98
N ALA A 645 16.95 -27.78 7.09
CA ALA A 645 16.97 -28.06 5.66
C ALA A 645 18.29 -27.63 4.99
N HIS A 646 18.57 -28.22 3.82
CA HIS A 646 19.90 -28.16 3.19
C HIS A 646 20.27 -26.78 2.59
N GLN A 647 19.35 -25.81 2.55
CA GLN A 647 19.59 -24.48 1.97
C GLN A 647 18.92 -23.35 2.78
N THR A 648 19.74 -22.58 3.48
CA THR A 648 19.40 -21.22 3.94
C THR A 648 20.26 -20.22 3.17
N VAL A 649 19.64 -19.20 2.59
CA VAL A 649 20.31 -18.06 1.96
C VAL A 649 20.03 -16.81 2.77
N PHE A 650 21.08 -16.21 3.30
CA PHE A 650 21.01 -14.90 3.94
C PHE A 650 21.37 -13.82 2.91
N SER A 651 20.64 -12.71 2.95
CA SER A 651 21.01 -11.49 2.22
C SER A 651 21.00 -10.29 3.15
N VAL A 652 22.09 -9.54 3.19
CA VAL A 652 22.20 -8.28 3.92
C VAL A 652 22.47 -7.16 2.91
N VAL A 653 21.57 -6.18 2.86
CA VAL A 653 21.61 -5.07 1.90
C VAL A 653 21.46 -3.75 2.65
N GLY A 654 22.44 -2.86 2.57
CA GLY A 654 22.42 -1.58 3.28
C GLY A 654 23.78 -1.13 3.79
N ASP A 655 23.82 -0.37 4.90
CA ASP A 655 25.04 0.27 5.38
C ASP A 655 26.02 -0.65 6.11
N VAL A 656 26.56 -1.65 5.41
CA VAL A 656 27.45 -2.64 6.03
C VAL A 656 28.49 -3.19 5.06
N THR A 657 29.76 -3.06 5.44
CA THR A 657 30.87 -3.73 4.77
C THR A 657 30.83 -5.24 5.04
N VAL A 658 31.43 -6.03 4.14
CA VAL A 658 31.56 -7.49 4.32
C VAL A 658 32.20 -7.85 5.67
N ASP A 659 33.22 -7.10 6.10
CA ASP A 659 33.96 -7.35 7.33
C ASP A 659 33.14 -7.07 8.60
N GLU A 660 32.11 -6.20 8.52
CA GLU A 660 31.15 -5.98 9.61
C GLU A 660 30.08 -7.07 9.69
N VAL A 661 29.60 -7.57 8.54
CA VAL A 661 28.53 -8.59 8.49
C VAL A 661 29.05 -9.99 8.80
N LEU A 662 30.16 -10.38 8.18
CA LEU A 662 30.61 -11.77 8.14
C LEU A 662 30.78 -12.42 9.53
N PRO A 663 31.35 -11.75 10.57
CA PRO A 663 31.49 -12.36 11.90
C PRO A 663 30.16 -12.71 12.57
N LEU A 664 29.12 -11.88 12.38
CA LEU A 664 27.79 -12.09 12.97
C LEU A 664 27.13 -13.36 12.42
N PHE A 665 27.25 -13.56 11.10
CA PHE A 665 26.69 -14.73 10.42
C PHE A 665 27.55 -15.99 10.58
N GLN A 666 28.87 -15.86 10.71
CA GLN A 666 29.76 -17.00 11.00
C GLN A 666 29.41 -17.64 12.35
N HIS A 667 29.23 -16.83 13.41
CA HIS A 667 28.85 -17.36 14.73
C HIS A 667 27.49 -18.08 14.68
N GLN A 668 26.45 -17.44 14.13
CA GLN A 668 25.12 -18.06 14.16
C GLN A 668 24.94 -19.22 13.18
N ALA A 669 25.71 -19.29 12.08
CA ALA A 669 25.66 -20.45 11.18
C ALA A 669 26.14 -21.77 11.82
N GLU A 670 26.78 -21.69 13.00
CA GLU A 670 27.16 -22.83 13.85
C GLU A 670 26.12 -23.14 14.95
N ALA A 671 25.02 -22.38 15.07
CA ALA A 671 23.96 -22.67 16.04
C ALA A 671 23.27 -24.02 15.75
N PRO A 672 23.04 -24.87 16.77
CA PRO A 672 22.65 -26.28 16.57
C PRO A 672 21.28 -26.46 15.87
N GLN A 673 20.41 -25.45 15.94
CA GLN A 673 19.10 -25.40 15.29
C GLN A 673 19.20 -25.50 13.77
N PHE A 674 20.27 -24.96 13.17
CA PHE A 674 20.53 -25.06 11.72
C PHE A 674 21.10 -26.42 11.29
N GLY A 675 21.36 -27.33 12.23
CA GLY A 675 21.91 -28.65 11.99
C GLY A 675 23.29 -28.69 11.32
N ASN A 676 23.80 -29.90 11.15
CA ASN A 676 25.14 -30.16 10.60
C ASN A 676 25.23 -30.07 9.07
N GLY A 677 24.20 -29.57 8.36
CA GLY A 677 24.19 -29.45 6.90
C GLY A 677 24.29 -30.79 6.13
N HIS A 678 23.69 -31.86 6.67
CA HIS A 678 23.72 -33.22 6.12
C HIS A 678 22.33 -33.86 6.02
N THR A 679 21.28 -33.04 5.90
CA THR A 679 19.87 -33.46 5.90
C THR A 679 19.37 -33.85 4.51
N THR A 680 18.33 -34.70 4.49
CA THR A 680 17.59 -35.01 3.25
C THR A 680 16.87 -33.74 2.76
N PRO A 681 16.82 -33.46 1.44
CA PRO A 681 15.97 -32.41 0.89
C PRO A 681 14.50 -32.57 1.33
N LEU A 682 13.80 -31.45 1.54
CA LEU A 682 12.41 -31.46 2.00
C LEU A 682 11.51 -32.18 0.98
N SER A 683 10.70 -33.12 1.48
CA SER A 683 9.91 -34.03 0.64
C SER A 683 8.62 -33.37 0.14
N THR A 684 8.67 -32.67 -0.98
CA THR A 684 7.47 -32.20 -1.71
C THR A 684 6.59 -33.40 -2.10
N PRO A 685 5.26 -33.37 -1.87
CA PRO A 685 4.33 -34.39 -2.35
C PRO A 685 4.38 -34.57 -3.87
N ALA A 686 4.16 -35.80 -4.36
CA ALA A 686 4.16 -36.07 -5.79
C ALA A 686 2.95 -35.41 -6.48
N LEU A 687 3.24 -34.47 -7.38
CA LEU A 687 2.25 -33.69 -8.13
C LEU A 687 1.44 -34.58 -9.10
N SER A 688 0.14 -34.77 -8.82
CA SER A 688 -0.78 -35.57 -9.62
C SER A 688 -1.70 -34.71 -10.49
N MET A 689 -1.34 -34.48 -11.75
CA MET A 689 -2.16 -33.64 -12.64
C MET A 689 -3.39 -34.37 -13.20
N PRO A 690 -4.50 -33.65 -13.48
CA PRO A 690 -5.64 -34.20 -14.20
C PRO A 690 -5.24 -34.74 -15.59
N SER A 691 -5.70 -35.94 -15.92
CA SER A 691 -5.51 -36.55 -17.26
C SER A 691 -6.56 -36.13 -18.28
N GLU A 692 -7.64 -35.48 -17.82
CA GLU A 692 -8.76 -34.95 -18.61
C GLU A 692 -9.10 -33.55 -18.10
N ALA A 693 -9.86 -32.76 -18.88
CA ALA A 693 -10.26 -31.43 -18.47
C ALA A 693 -11.28 -31.49 -17.31
N VAL A 694 -11.08 -30.66 -16.28
CA VAL A 694 -11.99 -30.54 -15.13
C VAL A 694 -12.74 -29.22 -15.23
N GLU A 695 -14.07 -29.30 -15.23
CA GLU A 695 -14.97 -28.15 -15.20
C GLU A 695 -15.66 -28.06 -13.83
N GLN A 696 -15.73 -26.86 -13.25
CA GLN A 696 -16.56 -26.58 -12.09
C GLN A 696 -17.33 -25.28 -12.33
N VAL A 697 -18.64 -25.34 -12.10
CA VAL A 697 -19.53 -24.16 -12.08
C VAL A 697 -19.92 -23.90 -10.64
N LEU A 698 -19.87 -22.63 -10.23
CA LEU A 698 -20.22 -22.17 -8.88
C LEU A 698 -21.33 -21.13 -9.01
N GLU A 699 -22.53 -21.46 -8.53
CA GLU A 699 -23.64 -20.49 -8.44
C GLU A 699 -23.46 -19.68 -7.15
N MET A 700 -23.39 -18.35 -7.27
CA MET A 700 -23.24 -17.39 -6.17
C MET A 700 -24.09 -16.15 -6.46
N GLU A 701 -24.57 -15.48 -5.41
CA GLU A 701 -25.30 -14.23 -5.55
C GLU A 701 -24.34 -13.04 -5.80
N GLY A 702 -24.71 -12.17 -6.75
CA GLY A 702 -23.91 -11.03 -7.17
C GLY A 702 -24.25 -10.55 -8.58
N GLN A 703 -23.61 -9.46 -9.03
CA GLN A 703 -23.74 -8.97 -10.41
C GLN A 703 -22.69 -9.57 -11.36
N GLN A 704 -21.59 -10.14 -10.85
CA GLN A 704 -20.41 -10.49 -11.64
C GLN A 704 -20.21 -12.01 -11.83
N THR A 705 -19.72 -12.40 -13.01
CA THR A 705 -19.26 -13.76 -13.32
C THR A 705 -17.74 -13.80 -13.40
N HIS A 706 -17.10 -14.73 -12.68
CA HIS A 706 -15.65 -14.95 -12.77
C HIS A 706 -15.36 -16.24 -13.55
N ILE A 707 -14.47 -16.14 -14.55
CA ILE A 707 -14.02 -17.27 -15.36
C ILE A 707 -12.52 -17.46 -15.09
N VAL A 708 -12.14 -18.64 -14.61
CA VAL A 708 -10.73 -19.01 -14.38
C VAL A 708 -10.39 -20.20 -15.27
N TRP A 709 -9.39 -20.04 -16.15
CA TRP A 709 -8.89 -21.11 -17.01
C TRP A 709 -7.37 -21.07 -17.02
N GLY A 710 -6.76 -22.20 -16.67
CA GLY A 710 -5.33 -22.43 -16.75
C GLY A 710 -5.02 -23.91 -16.97
N PHE A 711 -3.74 -24.24 -17.02
CA PHE A 711 -3.23 -25.57 -17.35
C PHE A 711 -1.88 -25.81 -16.64
N PRO A 712 -1.41 -27.07 -16.54
CA PRO A 712 -0.10 -27.38 -15.96
C PRO A 712 1.04 -26.69 -16.73
N THR A 713 1.92 -25.98 -16.01
CA THR A 713 3.12 -25.32 -16.56
C THR A 713 4.39 -26.15 -16.26
N VAL A 714 5.55 -25.51 -16.15
CA VAL A 714 6.85 -26.17 -15.91
C VAL A 714 7.46 -25.73 -14.58
N THR A 715 8.41 -26.50 -14.04
CA THR A 715 9.05 -26.19 -12.76
C THR A 715 10.04 -25.02 -12.86
N LEU A 716 10.40 -24.45 -11.71
CA LEU A 716 11.40 -23.38 -11.60
C LEU A 716 12.76 -23.73 -12.24
N HIS A 717 13.09 -25.00 -12.46
CA HIS A 717 14.36 -25.42 -13.09
C HIS A 717 14.27 -25.72 -14.59
N ASP A 718 13.07 -25.73 -15.18
CA ASP A 718 12.89 -26.03 -16.59
C ASP A 718 13.26 -24.81 -17.48
N PRO A 719 14.05 -25.00 -18.55
CA PRO A 719 14.45 -23.88 -19.42
C PRO A 719 13.28 -23.20 -20.15
N ASN A 720 12.13 -23.87 -20.31
CA ASN A 720 10.95 -23.30 -20.95
C ASN A 720 10.25 -22.25 -20.08
N ARG A 721 10.56 -22.14 -18.77
CA ARG A 721 10.01 -21.09 -17.88
C ARG A 721 10.19 -19.67 -18.44
N TYR A 722 11.30 -19.43 -19.13
CA TYR A 722 11.57 -18.13 -19.76
C TYR A 722 10.68 -17.89 -20.99
N ALA A 723 10.39 -18.93 -21.77
CA ALA A 723 9.47 -18.85 -22.89
C ALA A 723 8.01 -18.68 -22.43
N LEU A 724 7.63 -19.32 -21.32
CA LEU A 724 6.32 -19.12 -20.70
C LEU A 724 6.14 -17.71 -20.13
N ARG A 725 7.15 -17.13 -19.46
CA ARG A 725 7.09 -15.72 -19.02
C ARG A 725 6.98 -14.72 -20.15
N ILE A 726 7.67 -14.97 -21.26
CA ILE A 726 7.51 -14.17 -22.49
C ILE A 726 6.10 -14.35 -23.07
N LEU A 727 5.54 -15.57 -23.05
CA LEU A 727 4.18 -15.83 -23.50
C LEU A 727 3.12 -15.17 -22.60
N ASP A 728 3.32 -15.19 -21.28
CA ASP A 728 2.51 -14.48 -20.28
C ASP A 728 2.49 -12.98 -20.56
N THR A 729 3.67 -12.37 -20.78
CA THR A 729 3.82 -10.95 -21.18
C THR A 729 3.19 -10.64 -22.56
N ILE A 730 2.99 -11.62 -23.43
CA ILE A 730 2.31 -11.47 -24.73
C ILE A 730 0.78 -11.63 -24.61
N LEU A 731 0.29 -12.27 -23.54
CA LEU A 731 -1.12 -12.57 -23.33
C LEU A 731 -1.78 -11.58 -22.36
N GLY A 732 -1.13 -11.27 -21.23
CA GLY A 732 -1.51 -10.25 -20.25
C GLY A 732 -0.77 -8.91 -20.47
N GLY A 733 -0.97 -7.96 -19.55
CA GLY A 733 -0.67 -6.54 -19.78
C GLY A 733 -1.82 -5.82 -20.50
N MET A 734 -1.68 -4.52 -20.75
CA MET A 734 -2.71 -3.73 -21.46
C MET A 734 -2.51 -3.77 -22.98
N GLY A 735 -1.28 -3.95 -23.47
CA GLY A 735 -1.01 -4.36 -24.86
C GLY A 735 -1.12 -5.87 -25.08
N GLY A 736 -1.48 -6.62 -24.04
CA GLY A 736 -1.62 -8.07 -24.04
C GLY A 736 -2.76 -8.58 -24.91
N ARG A 737 -2.52 -9.68 -25.65
CA ARG A 737 -3.51 -10.20 -26.61
C ARG A 737 -4.87 -10.53 -26.00
N LEU A 738 -4.94 -10.97 -24.74
CA LEU A 738 -6.22 -11.25 -24.09
C LEU A 738 -6.95 -9.98 -23.67
N PHE A 739 -6.23 -8.95 -23.21
CA PHE A 739 -6.80 -7.64 -22.90
C PHE A 739 -7.38 -7.01 -24.17
N THR A 740 -6.61 -6.95 -25.26
CA THR A 740 -7.08 -6.40 -26.54
C THR A 740 -8.26 -7.19 -27.13
N GLU A 741 -8.22 -8.54 -27.11
CA GLU A 741 -9.28 -9.36 -27.72
C GLU A 741 -10.55 -9.48 -26.86
N LEU A 742 -10.47 -9.39 -25.53
CA LEU A 742 -11.61 -9.64 -24.63
C LEU A 742 -12.16 -8.37 -23.98
N ARG A 743 -11.29 -7.41 -23.62
CA ARG A 743 -11.69 -6.11 -23.06
C ARG A 743 -11.87 -5.07 -24.18
N ASP A 744 -10.80 -4.72 -24.91
CA ASP A 744 -10.84 -3.57 -25.83
C ASP A 744 -11.78 -3.78 -27.04
N GLN A 745 -11.61 -4.88 -27.78
CA GLN A 745 -12.32 -5.08 -29.05
C GLN A 745 -13.74 -5.62 -28.88
N LYS A 746 -14.03 -6.34 -27.79
CA LYS A 746 -15.28 -7.10 -27.62
C LYS A 746 -16.05 -6.78 -26.33
N SER A 747 -15.44 -6.06 -25.38
CA SER A 747 -16.08 -5.64 -24.12
C SER A 747 -16.75 -6.77 -23.34
N LEU A 748 -16.15 -7.98 -23.38
CA LEU A 748 -16.67 -9.19 -22.73
C LEU A 748 -16.18 -9.35 -21.27
N ALA A 749 -15.13 -8.62 -20.88
CA ALA A 749 -14.55 -8.72 -19.54
C ALA A 749 -13.94 -7.37 -19.10
N TYR A 750 -14.34 -6.89 -17.92
CA TYR A 750 -13.78 -5.68 -17.31
C TYR A 750 -12.31 -5.84 -16.89
N THR A 751 -12.00 -6.96 -16.21
CA THR A 751 -10.62 -7.32 -15.83
C THR A 751 -10.21 -8.57 -16.59
N VAL A 752 -9.07 -8.49 -17.27
CA VAL A 752 -8.39 -9.61 -17.91
C VAL A 752 -6.97 -9.62 -17.37
N THR A 753 -6.56 -10.76 -16.80
CA THR A 753 -5.20 -10.95 -16.28
C THR A 753 -4.73 -12.36 -16.62
N THR A 754 -3.43 -12.50 -16.83
CA THR A 754 -2.75 -13.80 -16.83
C THR A 754 -1.95 -13.94 -15.53
N ILE A 755 -1.58 -15.17 -15.15
CA ILE A 755 -0.87 -15.44 -13.90
C ILE A 755 0.07 -16.65 -14.09
N ASP A 756 1.38 -16.41 -14.11
CA ASP A 756 2.46 -17.41 -14.02
C ASP A 756 2.76 -17.68 -12.52
N THR A 757 2.11 -18.70 -11.92
CA THR A 757 2.22 -19.06 -10.49
C THR A 757 2.94 -20.37 -10.21
#